data_AF-G4QF57-F1
#
_entry.id   AF-G4QF57-F1
#
_cell.length_a   1.000
_cell.length_b   1.000
_cell.length_c   1.000
_cell.angle_alpha   90.00
_cell.angle_beta   90.00
_cell.angle_gamma   90.00
#
_symmetry.space_group_name_H-M   'P 1'
#
loop_
_entity.id
_entity.type
_entity.pdbx_description
1 polymer ?
#
loop_
_entity_poly.entity_id
_entity_poly.type
_entity_poly.pdbx_seq_one_letter_code
_entity_poly.pdbx_strand_id
1 'polypeptide(L)'
;MTIFRVFLILHFSVFVLSACGGGGGSVESSDITEQPTPIVPQQVIANAQNYSEAELKTAGKSIADTSYAGITTVANMDIALTQQIYNLLFNDEGMTPPDLIVGNLTDYSDANGDVNTTLSCNRGGTVKYVGKLTPQSTGNLTATFDQCVPFNSVNTISGDGAISIKRIGDDTFEGSFFYNNLQWERYDQQISISGYLEILKDSSSEPFQYTNNKSHYLVLQREDEAKVFLQSNLRISQSSSEQSYVLTGSVYLSDEGRVDIATSNMDFEPSEYANGTVSFTGDRKTTLKFGTEYIRYAEDTDNDGELDAGVYFTGMYDLTNGSTVDKVLIPLSQLSLPPSAEKPVVIYEDPIYTSTPVRVRPSSYGDNDTKFEDLTISYAWYLNDTKIAGQSEAILPSAIAVFGDVLQVSMIVSDGINETESERTTVVMEDSLALIRFSDTPEIIRAGDVIEFMAELVDPDIRDVTNNAAGTMIGSPEGAVMDENGLIQWRVPSKLMFPFQTYDFTFQIGVSGDNQSYTMSISLDVKSEQALTLARTGTKAPTQNKNIHVGDFDGDGKNEILTTDNENTVFLLEYINEKYTQKWVYPFKVSAFRKITQVLAANIDDDDALEIVVVTTTGVHLINGLDGLATTIFESENRVKQAAVADIDSDGLDEIALLMGIYSDPDYTESVQVFNLAEPELVLFSSETANATYMEFGNVDEDASLELVINDGQVYDTQTWALEWLNENRFGDVISLGDLDNNGISEIVSASARGEITIHSAQSQSQIGLLGDQDICSVHTANVDSDPAEEIIAGVCSSRNISAYSFIDNGFSTNWSRSSVEYGVISITTGDSDNDGLLELHWAGGSAQSDDLLISDIYTEPSDIIPKIGIERTLLKSFSSAGWSQIVEGDERAVFFVPISSEGSVIVTLEPDGKYNISKEVSADNSASFHAVTTDFNNDGFGDIFLPITNNFDKSLAAIQLSNSVVQWQTPFDVTSKIGLVRAYDVNADGFDDSLYINRSKLEIINFIEQSTLASISFDEDLLDFTIFEVDGTLTLLVAYGEKLAVLKRADGQFSELSVIEQHCARIEVFNYDIDAELEIVCLDYTERNDFEDPQQLVIYDMDNFSLQEVKRSELSSLVVDIAIDTSTSDQQNLFLVSLVDSPEGFFYSDVPNRISLATSAGIPIWTGPNLIGIPTSHGLKVRAVEDQDLEIILSTSKMMYWIK
;
A
#
# COMPACT_ATOMS: atom_id res chain seq x y z
N MET A 1 -46.99 -15.78 11.63
CA MET A 1 -47.50 -17.16 11.62
C MET A 1 -47.13 -17.78 12.97
N THR A 2 -47.94 -18.38 13.84
CA THR A 2 -49.38 -18.67 13.90
C THR A 2 -49.58 -19.40 15.25
N ILE A 3 -50.37 -18.83 16.19
CA ILE A 3 -51.17 -19.55 17.21
C ILE A 3 -50.34 -20.18 18.39
N PHE A 4 -50.75 -20.26 19.68
CA PHE A 4 -52.02 -20.25 20.45
C PHE A 4 -51.86 -19.28 21.68
N ARG A 5 -52.82 -18.47 22.19
CA ARG A 5 -54.19 -18.72 22.71
C ARG A 5 -54.22 -19.76 23.88
N VAL A 6 -54.96 -19.64 24.99
CA VAL A 6 -55.94 -18.65 25.48
C VAL A 6 -56.37 -19.02 26.94
N PHE A 7 -57.04 -18.11 27.66
CA PHE A 7 -57.90 -18.36 28.84
C PHE A 7 -57.26 -18.74 30.20
N LEU A 8 -57.95 -18.66 31.37
CA LEU A 8 -59.02 -17.77 31.91
C LEU A 8 -59.42 -18.33 33.31
N ILE A 9 -59.67 -17.42 34.28
CA ILE A 9 -60.83 -17.46 35.21
C ILE A 9 -60.87 -18.37 36.48
N LEU A 10 -61.47 -17.78 37.53
CA LEU A 10 -62.14 -18.36 38.72
C LEU A 10 -61.34 -19.28 39.69
N HIS A 11 -61.59 -19.33 41.01
CA HIS A 11 -62.28 -18.41 41.94
C HIS A 11 -62.15 -18.95 43.39
N PHE A 12 -62.38 -18.06 44.36
CA PHE A 12 -63.10 -18.28 45.63
C PHE A 12 -62.67 -19.38 46.64
N SER A 13 -62.57 -18.86 47.88
CA SER A 13 -63.22 -19.35 49.11
C SER A 13 -62.36 -20.15 50.11
N VAL A 14 -62.05 -19.58 51.28
CA VAL A 14 -62.93 -19.30 52.47
C VAL A 14 -63.19 -20.56 53.28
N PHE A 15 -62.81 -20.52 54.58
CA PHE A 15 -63.58 -20.83 55.81
C PHE A 15 -62.53 -20.93 56.96
N VAL A 16 -62.47 -20.09 58.03
CA VAL A 16 -63.45 -19.65 59.07
C VAL A 16 -63.52 -20.62 60.29
N LEU A 17 -63.80 -20.06 61.50
CA LEU A 17 -63.91 -20.65 62.87
C LEU A 17 -62.62 -20.55 63.72
N SER A 18 -62.60 -20.40 65.07
CA SER A 18 -63.61 -20.16 66.15
C SER A 18 -62.88 -20.01 67.52
N ALA A 19 -63.41 -19.46 68.64
CA ALA A 19 -64.51 -18.54 68.99
C ALA A 19 -64.48 -18.24 70.54
N CYS A 20 -65.31 -17.30 71.04
CA CYS A 20 -65.52 -16.90 72.47
C CYS A 20 -64.33 -16.16 73.15
N GLY A 21 -64.48 -15.20 74.08
CA GLY A 21 -65.61 -14.70 74.91
C GLY A 21 -65.13 -14.56 76.37
N GLY A 22 -65.57 -13.64 77.26
CA GLY A 22 -66.47 -12.48 77.17
C GLY A 22 -66.67 -11.84 78.56
N GLY A 23 -67.24 -10.62 78.64
CA GLY A 23 -67.63 -9.92 79.89
C GLY A 23 -66.49 -9.25 80.70
N GLY A 24 -66.71 -8.15 81.44
CA GLY A 24 -67.91 -7.30 81.57
C GLY A 24 -67.86 -6.36 82.79
N GLY A 25 -68.54 -5.20 82.71
CA GLY A 25 -68.69 -4.21 83.79
C GLY A 25 -67.55 -3.18 83.88
N SER A 26 -67.77 -1.91 84.22
CA SER A 26 -69.02 -1.18 84.56
C SER A 26 -68.82 0.34 84.35
N VAL A 27 -69.81 1.09 83.80
CA VAL A 27 -70.69 2.08 84.52
C VAL A 27 -69.85 3.17 85.25
N GLU A 28 -69.90 4.47 84.95
CA GLU A 28 -71.03 5.45 84.88
C GLU A 28 -70.79 6.48 83.73
N SER A 29 -71.75 6.73 82.82
CA SER A 29 -72.76 7.82 82.88
C SER A 29 -72.20 9.18 83.33
N SER A 30 -71.73 10.04 82.41
CA SER A 30 -72.53 11.02 81.64
C SER A 30 -72.74 12.35 82.36
N ASP A 31 -72.35 13.46 81.73
CA ASP A 31 -73.35 14.46 81.31
C ASP A 31 -72.84 15.37 80.19
N ILE A 32 -73.79 15.84 79.38
CA ILE A 32 -73.58 16.61 78.15
C ILE A 32 -74.17 18.02 78.35
N THR A 33 -73.34 19.07 78.38
CA THR A 33 -73.72 20.49 78.18
C THR A 33 -72.45 21.35 78.29
N GLU A 34 -72.08 22.27 77.41
CA GLU A 34 -72.62 22.66 76.08
C GLU A 34 -71.45 22.65 75.08
N GLN A 35 -71.67 22.25 73.82
CA GLN A 35 -70.65 22.41 72.77
C GLN A 35 -70.53 23.89 72.38
N PRO A 36 -69.32 24.49 72.40
CA PRO A 36 -69.01 25.57 71.49
C PRO A 36 -69.17 25.07 70.05
N THR A 37 -69.69 25.89 69.15
CA THR A 37 -69.72 25.61 67.71
C THR A 37 -68.35 25.13 67.25
N PRO A 38 -68.22 24.03 66.47
CA PRO A 38 -66.91 23.53 66.08
C PRO A 38 -66.10 24.62 65.38
N ILE A 39 -64.97 24.99 65.98
CA ILE A 39 -64.06 25.97 65.39
C ILE A 39 -63.46 25.32 64.14
N VAL A 40 -63.84 25.83 62.97
CA VAL A 40 -63.40 25.31 61.67
C VAL A 40 -61.93 25.69 61.49
N PRO A 41 -60.98 24.75 61.33
CA PRO A 41 -59.53 25.06 61.30
C PRO A 41 -59.16 26.15 60.29
N GLN A 42 -59.77 26.14 59.11
CA GLN A 42 -59.55 27.14 58.06
C GLN A 42 -59.96 28.56 58.52
N GLN A 43 -60.99 28.70 59.36
CA GLN A 43 -61.42 29.99 59.92
C GLN A 43 -60.47 30.50 61.02
N VAL A 44 -59.68 29.63 61.64
CA VAL A 44 -58.62 29.98 62.60
C VAL A 44 -57.46 30.64 61.85
N ILE A 45 -56.99 30.02 60.76
CA ILE A 45 -55.93 30.57 59.91
C ILE A 45 -56.38 31.89 59.28
N ALA A 46 -57.61 31.97 58.75
CA ALA A 46 -58.16 33.19 58.14
C ALA A 46 -58.49 34.33 59.12
N ASN A 47 -58.32 34.14 60.44
CA ASN A 47 -58.54 35.18 61.47
C ASN A 47 -57.50 35.08 62.60
N ALA A 48 -56.24 34.85 62.25
CA ALA A 48 -55.15 34.49 63.16
C ALA A 48 -54.95 35.45 64.35
N GLN A 49 -55.33 36.72 64.20
CA GLN A 49 -55.22 37.74 65.24
C GLN A 49 -56.10 37.51 66.49
N ASN A 50 -57.12 36.65 66.39
CA ASN A 50 -58.02 36.33 67.49
C ASN A 50 -57.63 35.03 68.25
N TYR A 51 -56.56 34.36 67.82
CA TYR A 51 -56.15 33.05 68.33
C TYR A 51 -54.69 33.05 68.74
N SER A 52 -54.32 32.16 69.67
CA SER A 52 -52.92 31.94 70.06
C SER A 52 -52.16 31.08 69.04
N GLU A 53 -50.83 31.13 69.08
CA GLU A 53 -49.96 30.27 68.25
C GLU A 53 -50.22 28.77 68.47
N ALA A 54 -50.57 28.36 69.69
CA ALA A 54 -50.89 26.95 70.00
C ALA A 54 -52.20 26.51 69.32
N GLU A 55 -53.19 27.40 69.23
CA GLU A 55 -54.44 27.17 68.50
C GLU A 55 -54.20 27.17 66.98
N LEU A 56 -53.34 28.07 66.47
CA LEU A 56 -52.91 28.09 65.07
C LEU A 56 -52.14 26.81 64.68
N LYS A 57 -51.26 26.29 65.55
CA LYS A 57 -50.59 24.99 65.37
C LYS A 57 -51.57 23.83 65.36
N THR A 58 -52.54 23.84 66.27
CA THR A 58 -53.59 22.81 66.30
C THR A 58 -54.44 22.85 65.02
N ALA A 59 -54.77 24.04 64.53
CA ALA A 59 -55.48 24.23 63.27
C ALA A 59 -54.65 23.78 62.05
N GLY A 60 -53.40 24.25 61.92
CA GLY A 60 -52.48 23.86 60.85
C GLY A 60 -52.24 22.35 60.81
N LYS A 61 -52.01 21.72 61.97
CA LYS A 61 -51.92 20.26 62.10
C LYS A 61 -53.20 19.58 61.61
N SER A 62 -54.37 20.04 62.06
CA SER A 62 -55.65 19.48 61.62
C SER A 62 -55.92 19.65 60.12
N ILE A 63 -55.41 20.72 59.50
CA ILE A 63 -55.52 20.94 58.05
C ILE A 63 -54.59 19.96 57.30
N ALA A 64 -53.33 19.81 57.74
CA ALA A 64 -52.41 18.78 57.23
C ALA A 64 -53.03 17.37 57.34
N ASP A 65 -53.38 16.93 58.55
CA ASP A 65 -53.94 15.61 58.84
C ASP A 65 -55.23 15.29 58.05
N THR A 66 -56.02 16.30 57.66
CA THR A 66 -57.23 16.10 56.83
C THR A 66 -56.99 16.24 55.33
N SER A 67 -55.89 16.89 54.91
CA SER A 67 -55.50 17.03 53.51
C SER A 67 -54.77 15.81 52.95
N TYR A 68 -54.10 15.02 53.82
CA TYR A 68 -53.43 13.77 53.45
C TYR A 68 -54.38 12.57 53.61
N ALA A 69 -54.51 11.78 52.54
CA ALA A 69 -55.38 10.59 52.50
C ALA A 69 -54.65 9.33 51.97
N GLY A 70 -53.31 9.36 51.99
CA GLY A 70 -52.45 8.33 51.43
C GLY A 70 -52.04 7.23 52.41
N ILE A 71 -51.17 6.32 51.96
CA ILE A 71 -50.64 5.22 52.74
C ILE A 71 -49.79 5.73 53.93
N THR A 72 -49.83 4.99 55.05
CA THR A 72 -49.14 5.35 56.32
C THR A 72 -48.35 4.20 56.95
N THR A 73 -48.42 2.99 56.39
CA THR A 73 -47.48 1.89 56.67
C THR A 73 -46.12 2.20 56.06
N VAL A 74 -45.06 1.53 56.52
CA VAL A 74 -43.73 1.68 55.91
C VAL A 74 -43.72 1.28 54.43
N ALA A 75 -42.96 2.00 53.62
CA ALA A 75 -42.80 1.74 52.19
C ALA A 75 -41.80 0.60 51.92
N ASN A 76 -41.87 -0.03 50.75
CA ASN A 76 -40.86 -1.00 50.29
C ASN A 76 -39.67 -0.23 49.69
N MET A 77 -38.51 -0.26 50.33
CA MET A 77 -37.35 0.51 49.86
C MET A 77 -36.58 -0.23 48.78
N ASP A 78 -36.33 0.43 47.65
CA ASP A 78 -35.38 0.02 46.62
C ASP A 78 -34.58 1.22 46.12
N ILE A 79 -33.77 1.04 45.07
CA ILE A 79 -32.93 2.10 44.49
C ILE A 79 -33.76 3.21 43.81
N ALA A 80 -34.88 2.87 43.18
CA ALA A 80 -35.74 3.83 42.48
C ALA A 80 -36.51 4.72 43.47
N LEU A 81 -37.09 4.13 44.52
CA LEU A 81 -37.77 4.89 45.57
C LEU A 81 -36.77 5.74 46.38
N THR A 82 -35.55 5.24 46.61
CA THR A 82 -34.47 6.03 47.23
C THR A 82 -34.11 7.24 46.37
N GLN A 83 -33.97 7.06 45.05
CA GLN A 83 -33.70 8.14 44.09
C GLN A 83 -34.84 9.17 44.06
N GLN A 84 -36.09 8.70 44.02
CA GLN A 84 -37.29 9.54 44.03
C GLN A 84 -37.39 10.39 45.30
N ILE A 85 -37.21 9.78 46.48
CA ILE A 85 -37.27 10.51 47.76
C ILE A 85 -36.09 11.47 47.90
N TYR A 86 -34.89 11.09 47.43
CA TYR A 86 -33.74 11.98 47.39
C TYR A 86 -34.02 13.22 46.54
N ASN A 87 -34.50 13.01 45.30
CA ASN A 87 -34.85 14.09 44.39
C ASN A 87 -35.92 15.01 45.03
N LEU A 88 -36.98 14.44 45.57
CA LEU A 88 -38.05 15.17 46.23
C LEU A 88 -37.58 16.03 47.42
N LEU A 89 -36.65 15.53 48.24
CA LEU A 89 -36.22 16.24 49.45
C LEU A 89 -35.08 17.24 49.22
N PHE A 90 -34.21 17.02 48.24
CA PHE A 90 -32.95 17.77 48.11
C PHE A 90 -32.68 18.39 46.73
N ASN A 91 -33.38 17.95 45.68
CA ASN A 91 -33.19 18.43 44.30
C ASN A 91 -34.40 19.23 43.78
N ASP A 92 -35.58 18.99 44.34
CA ASP A 92 -36.82 19.60 43.87
C ASP A 92 -37.13 20.94 44.56
N GLU A 93 -36.78 22.05 43.90
CA GLU A 93 -37.07 23.41 44.39
C GLU A 93 -38.58 23.64 44.67
N GLY A 94 -39.48 22.84 44.09
CA GLY A 94 -40.93 22.92 44.25
C GLY A 94 -41.45 22.34 45.57
N MET A 95 -40.59 21.77 46.42
CA MET A 95 -40.91 21.40 47.81
C MET A 95 -40.63 22.53 48.81
N THR A 96 -39.94 23.59 48.40
CA THR A 96 -39.69 24.76 49.24
C THR A 96 -40.94 25.65 49.29
N PRO A 97 -41.56 25.89 50.46
CA PRO A 97 -42.70 26.80 50.56
C PRO A 97 -42.28 28.23 50.20
N PRO A 98 -43.13 29.01 49.50
CA PRO A 98 -42.76 30.36 49.08
C PRO A 98 -42.51 31.29 50.26
N ASP A 99 -41.49 32.15 50.14
CA ASP A 99 -41.17 33.19 51.11
C ASP A 99 -42.35 34.16 51.28
N LEU A 100 -43.07 34.01 52.40
CA LEU A 100 -44.16 34.90 52.78
C LEU A 100 -43.56 36.26 53.17
N ILE A 101 -43.69 37.27 52.30
CA ILE A 101 -43.02 38.57 52.43
C ILE A 101 -43.35 39.27 53.75
N VAL A 102 -42.48 39.13 54.76
CA VAL A 102 -42.50 39.96 55.96
C VAL A 102 -41.56 41.16 55.74
N GLY A 103 -42.06 42.18 55.04
CA GLY A 103 -41.48 43.52 55.11
C GLY A 103 -41.63 44.11 56.51
N ASN A 104 -41.28 45.39 56.72
CA ASN A 104 -41.55 46.07 57.99
C ASN A 104 -43.05 46.38 58.15
N LEU A 105 -43.87 45.35 58.38
CA LEU A 105 -45.34 45.44 58.48
C LEU A 105 -45.79 46.30 59.67
N THR A 106 -44.91 46.55 60.64
CA THR A 106 -45.11 47.45 61.78
C THR A 106 -45.31 48.90 61.33
N ASP A 107 -44.75 49.33 60.20
CA ASP A 107 -44.99 50.66 59.61
C ASP A 107 -46.44 50.86 59.10
N TYR A 108 -47.20 49.76 58.98
CA TYR A 108 -48.62 49.73 58.58
C TYR A 108 -49.56 49.39 59.75
N SER A 109 -49.05 49.31 60.98
CA SER A 109 -49.86 49.13 62.18
C SER A 109 -50.41 50.47 62.69
N ASP A 110 -51.65 50.47 63.19
CA ASP A 110 -52.24 51.64 63.82
C ASP A 110 -51.73 51.85 65.27
N ALA A 111 -52.18 52.90 65.95
CA ALA A 111 -51.76 53.19 67.33
C ALA A 111 -52.18 52.12 68.37
N ASN A 112 -53.06 51.18 68.00
CA ASN A 112 -53.44 50.03 68.80
C ASN A 112 -52.67 48.75 68.41
N GLY A 113 -51.78 48.83 67.41
CA GLY A 113 -51.05 47.70 66.83
C GLY A 113 -51.85 46.93 65.78
N ASP A 114 -53.03 47.40 65.37
CA ASP A 114 -53.87 46.69 64.40
C ASP A 114 -53.37 46.96 62.96
N VAL A 115 -53.10 45.88 62.22
CA VAL A 115 -52.64 45.89 60.82
C VAL A 115 -53.81 45.46 59.94
N ASN A 116 -54.18 46.29 58.96
CA ASN A 116 -55.15 45.94 57.93
C ASN A 116 -54.77 46.67 56.64
N THR A 117 -53.79 46.11 55.92
CA THR A 117 -53.17 46.73 54.75
C THR A 117 -53.16 45.75 53.58
N THR A 118 -53.21 46.29 52.36
CA THR A 118 -53.02 45.54 51.12
C THR A 118 -51.78 46.10 50.42
N LEU A 119 -50.80 45.24 50.18
CA LEU A 119 -49.54 45.59 49.55
C LEU A 119 -49.48 44.95 48.16
N SER A 120 -48.98 45.69 47.18
CA SER A 120 -48.64 45.11 45.88
C SER A 120 -47.42 44.22 46.01
N CYS A 121 -47.46 43.02 45.44
CA CYS A 121 -46.28 42.15 45.39
C CYS A 121 -45.32 42.62 44.28
N ASN A 122 -44.04 42.30 44.40
CA ASN A 122 -42.97 42.97 43.67
C ASN A 122 -43.09 42.91 42.14
N ARG A 123 -43.65 41.83 41.58
CA ARG A 123 -43.75 41.61 40.13
C ARG A 123 -45.18 41.56 39.59
N GLY A 124 -46.19 41.43 40.45
CA GLY A 124 -47.60 41.33 40.08
C GLY A 124 -48.49 40.86 41.24
N GLY A 125 -49.79 41.13 41.16
CA GLY A 125 -50.76 40.75 42.20
C GLY A 125 -50.64 41.51 43.52
N THR A 126 -51.38 41.05 44.54
CA THR A 126 -51.41 41.69 45.86
C THR A 126 -51.44 40.68 47.01
N VAL A 127 -50.96 41.12 48.17
CA VAL A 127 -51.14 40.42 49.45
C VAL A 127 -51.83 41.35 50.44
N LYS A 128 -52.83 40.82 51.15
CA LYS A 128 -53.52 41.52 52.23
C LYS A 128 -53.12 40.94 53.57
N TYR A 129 -52.57 41.80 54.44
CA TYR A 129 -52.24 41.47 55.82
C TYR A 129 -53.32 42.02 56.76
N VAL A 130 -53.91 41.13 57.57
CA VAL A 130 -54.87 41.48 58.62
C VAL A 130 -54.44 40.84 59.93
N GLY A 131 -54.13 41.65 60.93
CA GLY A 131 -53.97 41.16 62.29
C GLY A 131 -53.44 42.18 63.27
N LYS A 132 -52.63 41.74 64.24
CA LYS A 132 -52.15 42.62 65.33
C LYS A 132 -50.69 42.37 65.65
N LEU A 133 -49.90 43.44 65.64
CA LEU A 133 -48.48 43.46 65.99
C LEU A 133 -48.22 44.34 67.23
N THR A 134 -47.20 43.97 68.00
CA THR A 134 -46.59 44.84 69.02
C THR A 134 -45.60 45.82 68.36
N PRO A 135 -45.15 46.87 69.07
CA PRO A 135 -44.06 47.74 68.61
C PRO A 135 -42.70 47.03 68.43
N GLN A 136 -42.59 45.76 68.83
CA GLN A 136 -41.43 44.89 68.61
C GLN A 136 -41.63 43.95 67.40
N SER A 137 -42.64 44.21 66.56
CA SER A 137 -42.97 43.41 65.37
C SER A 137 -43.38 41.95 65.67
N THR A 138 -43.81 41.67 66.91
CA THR A 138 -44.30 40.34 67.33
C THR A 138 -45.82 40.29 67.36
N GLY A 139 -46.43 39.15 67.05
CA GLY A 139 -47.88 39.00 66.99
C GLY A 139 -48.35 38.06 65.87
N ASN A 140 -49.67 38.05 65.65
CA ASN A 140 -50.33 37.14 64.71
C ASN A 140 -50.99 37.91 63.56
N LEU A 141 -50.70 37.48 62.34
CA LEU A 141 -51.19 38.06 61.10
C LEU A 141 -51.81 36.97 60.21
N THR A 142 -52.98 37.26 59.65
CA THR A 142 -53.52 36.56 58.48
C THR A 142 -52.95 37.20 57.22
N ALA A 143 -52.56 36.38 56.24
CA ALA A 143 -52.05 36.80 54.95
C ALA A 143 -52.86 36.14 53.83
N THR A 144 -53.64 36.94 53.10
CA THR A 144 -54.42 36.49 51.94
C THR A 144 -53.73 36.95 50.66
N PHE A 145 -53.37 36.00 49.80
CA PHE A 145 -52.64 36.23 48.55
C PHE A 145 -53.60 36.16 47.36
N ASP A 146 -53.54 37.15 46.48
CA ASP A 146 -54.29 37.24 45.23
C ASP A 146 -53.31 37.43 44.07
N GLN A 147 -52.97 36.32 43.40
CA GLN A 147 -52.05 36.25 42.26
C GLN A 147 -50.68 36.93 42.50
N CYS A 148 -50.21 36.86 43.74
CA CYS A 148 -49.04 37.59 44.24
C CYS A 148 -47.73 36.99 43.72
N VAL A 149 -46.88 37.79 43.09
CA VAL A 149 -45.54 37.37 42.62
C VAL A 149 -44.45 38.09 43.43
N PRO A 150 -43.72 37.39 44.33
CA PRO A 150 -42.67 37.97 45.17
C PRO A 150 -41.38 38.23 44.37
N PHE A 151 -40.46 39.01 44.94
CA PHE A 151 -39.24 39.49 44.25
C PHE A 151 -38.36 38.37 43.68
N ASN A 152 -38.13 37.30 44.46
CA ASN A 152 -37.27 36.18 44.10
C ASN A 152 -38.00 35.02 43.40
N SER A 153 -39.25 35.21 42.95
CA SER A 153 -40.00 34.15 42.24
C SER A 153 -40.56 34.66 40.90
N VAL A 154 -40.84 33.70 40.01
CA VAL A 154 -41.60 33.88 38.77
C VAL A 154 -43.08 33.47 38.91
N ASN A 155 -43.44 32.79 40.01
CA ASN A 155 -44.71 32.09 40.17
C ASN A 155 -45.77 32.97 40.88
N THR A 156 -47.04 32.82 40.50
CA THR A 156 -48.19 33.48 41.16
C THR A 156 -48.63 32.68 42.38
N ILE A 157 -48.73 33.34 43.53
CA ILE A 157 -49.19 32.76 44.80
C ILE A 157 -50.63 33.19 45.05
N SER A 158 -51.52 32.25 45.37
CA SER A 158 -52.91 32.52 45.75
C SER A 158 -53.37 31.65 46.92
N GLY A 159 -54.25 32.18 47.77
CA GLY A 159 -54.81 31.48 48.92
C GLY A 159 -54.49 32.15 50.26
N ASP A 160 -54.80 31.46 51.36
CA ASP A 160 -54.72 32.00 52.71
C ASP A 160 -53.62 31.31 53.54
N GLY A 161 -52.87 32.13 54.28
CA GLY A 161 -51.94 31.68 55.31
C GLY A 161 -52.01 32.54 56.57
N ALA A 162 -51.31 32.11 57.60
CA ALA A 162 -51.10 32.90 58.81
C ALA A 162 -49.64 32.87 59.24
N ILE A 163 -49.21 33.92 59.92
CA ILE A 163 -47.86 34.09 60.45
C ILE A 163 -48.00 34.43 61.93
N SER A 164 -47.28 33.70 62.78
CA SER A 164 -47.12 34.00 64.20
C SER A 164 -45.65 34.30 64.48
N ILE A 165 -45.34 35.55 64.83
CA ILE A 165 -43.98 36.02 65.08
C ILE A 165 -43.78 36.14 66.60
N LYS A 166 -42.92 35.28 67.17
CA LYS A 166 -42.55 35.33 68.60
C LYS A 166 -41.39 36.30 68.87
N ARG A 167 -40.35 36.24 68.03
CA ARG A 167 -39.11 37.01 68.18
C ARG A 167 -38.60 37.39 66.80
N ILE A 168 -38.21 38.65 66.63
CA ILE A 168 -37.55 39.14 65.43
C ILE A 168 -36.57 40.24 65.80
N GLY A 169 -35.40 40.24 65.15
CA GLY A 169 -34.32 41.21 65.27
C GLY A 169 -33.27 40.91 64.21
N ASP A 170 -32.27 41.79 64.07
CA ASP A 170 -31.32 41.78 62.94
C ASP A 170 -30.70 40.41 62.65
N ASP A 171 -30.31 39.67 63.69
CA ASP A 171 -29.67 38.35 63.61
C ASP A 171 -30.50 37.19 64.20
N THR A 172 -31.78 37.41 64.56
CA THR A 172 -32.62 36.35 65.20
C THR A 172 -34.06 36.37 64.70
N PHE A 173 -34.62 35.19 64.43
CA PHE A 173 -36.04 35.01 64.09
C PHE A 173 -36.60 33.74 64.74
N GLU A 174 -37.70 33.89 65.46
CA GLU A 174 -38.52 32.79 65.99
C GLU A 174 -39.97 33.01 65.56
N GLY A 175 -40.50 32.12 64.73
CA GLY A 175 -41.85 32.25 64.19
C GLY A 175 -42.40 30.96 63.62
N SER A 176 -43.71 30.94 63.41
CA SER A 176 -44.44 29.84 62.77
C SER A 176 -45.29 30.36 61.62
N PHE A 177 -45.20 29.67 60.49
CA PHE A 177 -46.00 29.90 59.29
C PHE A 177 -47.03 28.79 59.17
N PHE A 178 -48.27 29.15 58.86
CA PHE A 178 -49.42 28.25 58.74
C PHE A 178 -50.02 28.40 57.35
N TYR A 179 -50.24 27.28 56.68
CA TYR A 179 -50.68 27.24 55.29
C TYR A 179 -52.04 26.55 55.21
N ASN A 180 -53.02 27.20 54.58
CA ASN A 180 -54.34 26.65 54.33
C ASN A 180 -54.59 26.56 52.82
N ASN A 181 -54.14 25.47 52.20
CA ASN A 181 -54.18 25.27 50.75
C ASN A 181 -53.63 26.49 49.99
N LEU A 182 -52.42 26.93 50.37
CA LEU A 182 -51.72 28.00 49.66
C LEU A 182 -51.20 27.41 48.34
N GLN A 183 -51.53 28.04 47.22
CA GLN A 183 -51.29 27.53 45.87
C GLN A 183 -50.32 28.40 45.08
N TRP A 184 -49.47 27.76 44.28
CA TRP A 184 -48.66 28.40 43.25
C TRP A 184 -48.44 27.48 42.06
N GLU A 185 -48.14 28.05 40.90
CA GLU A 185 -47.86 27.33 39.66
C GLU A 185 -46.35 27.19 39.43
N ARG A 186 -45.86 26.05 38.92
CA ARG A 186 -44.46 25.86 38.48
C ARG A 186 -44.46 24.89 37.29
N TYR A 187 -43.83 25.26 36.18
CA TYR A 187 -43.81 24.48 34.93
C TYR A 187 -45.22 23.99 34.49
N ASP A 188 -46.19 24.90 34.49
CA ASP A 188 -47.61 24.65 34.17
C ASP A 188 -48.34 23.62 35.08
N GLN A 189 -47.73 23.21 36.21
CA GLN A 189 -48.38 22.40 37.25
C GLN A 189 -48.81 23.25 38.45
N GLN A 190 -50.03 23.04 38.95
CA GLN A 190 -50.47 23.65 40.21
C GLN A 190 -49.94 22.86 41.42
N ILE A 191 -49.21 23.54 42.30
CA ILE A 191 -48.72 23.04 43.60
C ILE A 191 -49.56 23.67 44.71
N SER A 192 -49.88 22.89 45.74
CA SER A 192 -50.60 23.33 46.93
C SER A 192 -49.92 22.85 48.20
N ILE A 193 -49.91 23.68 49.25
CA ILE A 193 -49.36 23.34 50.57
C ILE A 193 -50.36 23.61 51.71
N SER A 194 -50.39 22.68 52.65
CA SER A 194 -51.26 22.67 53.83
C SER A 194 -50.49 22.22 55.07
N GLY A 195 -50.63 22.91 56.20
CA GLY A 195 -49.94 22.53 57.44
C GLY A 195 -49.23 23.69 58.12
N TYR A 196 -48.09 23.40 58.77
CA TYR A 196 -47.27 24.44 59.39
C TYR A 196 -45.75 24.18 59.30
N LEU A 197 -45.01 25.28 59.36
CA LEU A 197 -43.55 25.35 59.42
C LEU A 197 -43.15 26.21 60.62
N GLU A 198 -42.36 25.67 61.54
CA GLU A 198 -41.69 26.44 62.59
C GLU A 198 -40.26 26.76 62.17
N ILE A 199 -39.80 27.98 62.43
CA ILE A 199 -38.41 28.40 62.19
C ILE A 199 -37.87 29.07 63.47
N LEU A 200 -36.73 28.56 63.95
CA LEU A 200 -35.87 29.20 64.93
C LEU A 200 -34.48 29.39 64.31
N LYS A 201 -34.22 30.62 63.85
CA LYS A 201 -32.93 31.09 63.36
C LYS A 201 -32.28 31.98 64.41
N ASP A 202 -31.06 31.65 64.80
CA ASP A 202 -30.20 32.48 65.65
C ASP A 202 -28.80 32.52 65.04
N SER A 203 -28.26 33.73 64.87
CA SER A 203 -26.86 33.95 64.48
C SER A 203 -26.12 34.90 65.42
N SER A 204 -24.83 34.64 65.62
CA SER A 204 -23.87 35.55 66.24
C SER A 204 -22.71 35.80 65.29
N SER A 205 -22.18 37.01 65.25
CA SER A 205 -21.08 37.40 64.35
C SER A 205 -19.69 37.13 64.92
N GLU A 206 -19.51 37.10 66.24
CA GLU A 206 -18.20 36.96 66.90
C GLU A 206 -18.23 36.00 68.10
N PRO A 207 -17.74 34.74 67.96
CA PRO A 207 -17.38 34.10 66.69
C PRO A 207 -18.62 33.88 65.81
N PHE A 208 -18.41 33.75 64.50
CA PHE A 208 -19.51 33.42 63.59
C PHE A 208 -20.11 32.06 63.95
N GLN A 209 -21.36 32.08 64.39
CA GLN A 209 -22.20 30.90 64.53
C GLN A 209 -23.56 31.21 63.93
N TYR A 210 -24.05 30.32 63.08
CA TYR A 210 -25.38 30.37 62.53
C TYR A 210 -26.08 29.05 62.83
N THR A 211 -27.28 29.12 63.41
CA THR A 211 -28.14 27.96 63.60
C THR A 211 -29.51 28.26 63.03
N ASN A 212 -30.05 27.31 62.26
CA ASN A 212 -31.39 27.37 61.71
C ASN A 212 -32.06 26.03 61.94
N ASN A 213 -33.01 26.02 62.86
CA ASN A 213 -33.83 24.85 63.18
C ASN A 213 -35.19 25.06 62.52
N LYS A 214 -35.59 24.14 61.63
CA LYS A 214 -36.90 24.10 61.00
C LYS A 214 -37.63 22.84 61.41
N SER A 215 -38.88 22.98 61.86
CA SER A 215 -39.78 21.84 62.10
C SER A 215 -40.93 21.88 61.09
N HIS A 216 -41.02 20.84 60.27
CA HIS A 216 -42.01 20.72 59.20
C HIS A 216 -43.14 19.79 59.63
N TYR A 217 -44.38 20.23 59.44
CA TYR A 217 -45.58 19.38 59.47
C TYR A 217 -46.46 19.79 58.30
N LEU A 218 -46.06 19.38 57.10
CA LEU A 218 -46.50 19.95 55.83
C LEU A 218 -47.00 18.84 54.90
N VAL A 219 -48.18 19.04 54.32
CA VAL A 219 -48.70 18.24 53.21
C VAL A 219 -48.59 19.08 51.94
N LEU A 220 -47.93 18.53 50.93
CA LEU A 220 -47.82 19.07 49.60
C LEU A 220 -48.58 18.18 48.62
N GLN A 221 -49.25 18.80 47.67
CA GLN A 221 -49.94 18.12 46.57
C GLN A 221 -49.70 18.92 45.28
N ARG A 222 -49.26 18.21 44.24
CA ARG A 222 -49.27 18.71 42.85
C ARG A 222 -50.43 18.12 42.08
N GLU A 223 -50.74 18.73 40.94
CA GLU A 223 -51.61 18.16 39.93
C GLU A 223 -50.94 16.91 39.33
N ASP A 224 -51.68 15.80 39.28
CA ASP A 224 -51.28 14.48 38.78
C ASP A 224 -50.06 13.76 39.44
N GLU A 225 -49.54 14.24 40.58
CA GLU A 225 -48.52 13.53 41.40
C GLU A 225 -49.06 13.00 42.74
N ALA A 226 -48.34 12.04 43.32
CA ALA A 226 -48.60 11.51 44.67
C ALA A 226 -48.53 12.62 45.74
N LYS A 227 -49.42 12.60 46.72
CA LYS A 227 -49.36 13.57 47.84
C LYS A 227 -48.18 13.26 48.74
N VAL A 228 -47.47 14.29 49.15
CA VAL A 228 -46.31 14.20 50.05
C VAL A 228 -46.71 14.76 51.41
N PHE A 229 -46.42 14.03 52.48
CA PHE A 229 -46.56 14.53 53.85
C PHE A 229 -45.20 14.45 54.54
N LEU A 230 -44.65 15.61 54.89
CA LEU A 230 -43.35 15.76 55.54
C LEU A 230 -43.52 16.06 57.03
N GLN A 231 -42.98 15.19 57.88
CA GLN A 231 -42.86 15.38 59.32
C GLN A 231 -41.39 15.31 59.70
N SER A 232 -40.69 16.45 59.75
CA SER A 232 -39.23 16.46 59.96
C SER A 232 -38.71 17.61 60.81
N ASN A 233 -37.56 17.38 61.43
CA ASN A 233 -36.74 18.39 62.06
C ASN A 233 -35.43 18.51 61.28
N LEU A 234 -35.19 19.67 60.71
CA LEU A 234 -33.94 20.05 60.07
C LEU A 234 -33.19 21.00 61.00
N ARG A 235 -31.92 20.70 61.27
CA ARG A 235 -30.97 21.60 61.91
C ARG A 235 -29.79 21.81 60.99
N ILE A 236 -29.65 23.04 60.52
CA ILE A 236 -28.43 23.54 59.88
C ILE A 236 -27.62 24.25 60.97
N SER A 237 -26.32 23.95 61.08
CA SER A 237 -25.42 24.65 62.00
C SER A 237 -24.08 24.90 61.31
N GLN A 238 -23.68 26.17 61.25
CA GLN A 238 -22.49 26.65 60.57
C GLN A 238 -21.62 27.45 61.53
N SER A 239 -20.30 27.23 61.44
CA SER A 239 -19.26 27.96 62.17
C SER A 239 -18.11 28.31 61.23
N SER A 240 -17.08 29.00 61.75
CA SER A 240 -15.87 29.36 60.99
C SER A 240 -15.02 28.18 60.50
N SER A 241 -15.24 26.95 61.00
CA SER A 241 -14.41 25.77 60.71
C SER A 241 -15.19 24.50 60.40
N GLU A 242 -16.48 24.43 60.75
CA GLU A 242 -17.32 23.26 60.63
C GLU A 242 -18.72 23.67 60.15
N GLN A 243 -19.28 22.86 59.26
CA GLN A 243 -20.67 22.94 58.80
C GLN A 243 -21.36 21.61 59.09
N SER A 244 -22.68 21.63 59.28
CA SER A 244 -23.44 20.41 59.54
C SER A 244 -24.90 20.55 59.11
N TYR A 245 -25.39 19.49 58.44
CA TYR A 245 -26.77 19.35 57.99
C TYR A 245 -27.40 18.11 58.64
N VAL A 246 -28.25 18.34 59.65
CA VAL A 246 -28.91 17.26 60.41
C VAL A 246 -30.41 17.28 60.13
N LEU A 247 -30.87 16.38 59.25
CA LEU A 247 -32.28 16.14 58.97
C LEU A 247 -32.70 14.82 59.63
N THR A 248 -33.80 14.84 60.38
CA THR A 248 -34.42 13.65 60.97
C THR A 248 -35.94 13.74 60.88
N GLY A 249 -36.62 12.65 60.51
CA GLY A 249 -38.08 12.64 60.44
C GLY A 249 -38.65 11.50 59.61
N SER A 250 -39.87 11.68 59.14
CA SER A 250 -40.56 10.78 58.22
C SER A 250 -41.13 11.57 57.04
N VAL A 251 -40.99 11.02 55.84
CA VAL A 251 -41.75 11.41 54.65
C VAL A 251 -42.80 10.32 54.38
N TYR A 252 -44.00 10.72 53.98
CA TYR A 252 -45.04 9.81 53.54
C TYR A 252 -45.44 10.19 52.11
N LEU A 253 -45.35 9.25 51.18
CA LEU A 253 -45.84 9.38 49.82
C LEU A 253 -47.19 8.66 49.73
N SER A 254 -48.17 9.24 49.06
CA SER A 254 -49.54 8.71 49.12
C SER A 254 -49.68 7.29 48.60
N ASP A 255 -48.81 6.90 47.68
CA ASP A 255 -48.92 5.68 46.89
C ASP A 255 -47.88 4.63 47.31
N GLU A 256 -46.80 5.04 48.00
CA GLU A 256 -45.69 4.16 48.46
C GLU A 256 -45.70 3.94 49.98
N GLY A 257 -46.14 4.93 50.78
CA GLY A 257 -46.16 4.86 52.25
C GLY A 257 -45.08 5.69 52.95
N ARG A 258 -44.74 5.30 54.18
CA ARG A 258 -43.82 6.02 55.09
C ARG A 258 -42.38 5.56 54.91
N VAL A 259 -41.47 6.53 54.83
CA VAL A 259 -40.02 6.33 54.92
C VAL A 259 -39.47 7.23 56.01
N ASP A 260 -38.75 6.64 56.95
CA ASP A 260 -38.03 7.37 58.00
C ASP A 260 -36.65 7.78 57.47
N ILE A 261 -36.33 9.07 57.59
CA ILE A 261 -35.15 9.71 57.00
C ILE A 261 -34.21 10.24 58.07
N ALA A 262 -32.90 10.02 57.87
CA ALA A 262 -31.86 10.52 58.76
C ALA A 262 -30.56 10.84 57.99
N THR A 263 -29.94 11.99 58.27
CA THR A 263 -28.56 12.27 57.83
C THR A 263 -27.54 11.96 58.93
N SER A 264 -26.35 11.53 58.53
CA SER A 264 -25.22 11.25 59.42
C SER A 264 -23.93 11.83 58.85
N ASN A 265 -23.17 12.55 59.70
CA ASN A 265 -21.91 13.22 59.36
C ASN A 265 -21.98 13.98 58.02
N MET A 266 -23.07 14.73 57.80
CA MET A 266 -23.28 15.47 56.56
C MET A 266 -22.79 16.91 56.73
N ASP A 267 -21.77 17.30 55.97
CA ASP A 267 -21.13 18.62 56.08
C ASP A 267 -22.02 19.74 55.49
N PHE A 268 -22.66 19.48 54.34
CA PHE A 268 -23.48 20.42 53.57
C PHE A 268 -24.87 19.83 53.26
N GLU A 269 -25.73 20.57 52.56
CA GLU A 269 -26.97 19.98 52.02
C GLU A 269 -26.59 18.93 50.94
N PRO A 270 -27.24 17.74 50.88
CA PRO A 270 -26.78 16.66 50.01
C PRO A 270 -26.62 17.00 48.52
N SER A 271 -27.40 17.95 47.99
CA SER A 271 -27.29 18.44 46.62
C SER A 271 -26.05 19.30 46.32
N GLU A 272 -25.33 19.79 47.34
CA GLU A 272 -24.14 20.65 47.20
C GLU A 272 -22.81 19.87 47.21
N TYR A 273 -22.78 18.63 46.69
CA TYR A 273 -21.62 17.74 46.74
C TYR A 273 -21.08 17.52 48.18
N ALA A 274 -22.00 17.37 49.14
CA ALA A 274 -21.67 17.15 50.54
C ALA A 274 -20.89 15.84 50.76
N ASN A 275 -20.00 15.80 51.76
CA ASN A 275 -19.57 14.52 52.33
C ASN A 275 -20.55 14.11 53.43
N GLY A 276 -20.89 12.83 53.49
CA GLY A 276 -21.74 12.25 54.54
C GLY A 276 -22.60 11.09 54.06
N THR A 277 -23.66 10.77 54.80
CA THR A 277 -24.60 9.70 54.42
C THR A 277 -26.05 10.10 54.71
N VAL A 278 -26.94 9.92 53.74
CA VAL A 278 -28.39 9.94 53.93
C VAL A 278 -28.87 8.50 54.06
N SER A 279 -29.66 8.21 55.10
CA SER A 279 -30.30 6.90 55.33
C SER A 279 -31.81 7.02 55.17
N PHE A 280 -32.41 6.04 54.49
CA PHE A 280 -33.83 5.91 54.27
C PHE A 280 -34.27 4.54 54.81
N THR A 281 -35.33 4.51 55.61
CA THR A 281 -35.78 3.28 56.30
C THR A 281 -37.27 3.08 56.09
N GLY A 282 -37.64 1.98 55.41
CA GLY A 282 -39.01 1.55 55.17
C GLY A 282 -39.23 0.14 55.74
N ASP A 283 -39.51 -0.84 54.88
CA ASP A 283 -39.46 -2.27 55.21
C ASP A 283 -38.03 -2.72 55.52
N ARG A 284 -37.05 -2.20 54.77
CA ARG A 284 -35.60 -2.36 54.90
C ARG A 284 -34.91 -1.00 54.92
N LYS A 285 -33.58 -1.01 55.01
CA LYS A 285 -32.73 0.20 55.04
C LYS A 285 -31.94 0.36 53.73
N THR A 286 -31.94 1.58 53.20
CA THR A 286 -31.05 1.99 52.09
C THR A 286 -30.24 3.23 52.49
N THR A 287 -29.11 3.42 51.83
CA THR A 287 -28.24 4.59 52.06
C THR A 287 -27.67 5.15 50.77
N LEU A 288 -27.51 6.47 50.74
CA LEU A 288 -26.68 7.19 49.79
C LEU A 288 -25.47 7.74 50.55
N LYS A 289 -24.28 7.23 50.23
CA LYS A 289 -23.00 7.73 50.77
C LYS A 289 -22.29 8.55 49.70
N PHE A 290 -22.04 9.80 50.03
CA PHE A 290 -21.44 10.78 49.12
C PHE A 290 -19.91 10.80 49.28
N GLY A 291 -19.22 11.06 48.17
CA GLY A 291 -17.77 11.19 48.05
C GLY A 291 -17.42 12.15 46.92
N THR A 292 -16.13 12.31 46.62
CA THR A 292 -15.62 13.38 45.72
C THR A 292 -15.95 13.19 44.24
N GLU A 293 -16.20 11.97 43.78
CA GLU A 293 -16.47 11.65 42.38
C GLU A 293 -17.71 10.74 42.25
N TYR A 294 -17.72 9.63 42.99
CA TYR A 294 -18.80 8.64 42.96
C TYR A 294 -19.72 8.72 44.17
N ILE A 295 -21.02 8.48 43.97
CA ILE A 295 -22.01 8.36 45.04
C ILE A 295 -22.42 6.90 45.16
N ARG A 296 -22.21 6.30 46.34
CA ARG A 296 -22.51 4.88 46.56
C ARG A 296 -23.93 4.71 47.09
N TYR A 297 -24.75 3.99 46.33
CA TYR A 297 -25.98 3.40 46.84
C TYR A 297 -25.66 2.07 47.52
N ALA A 298 -26.32 1.81 48.65
CA ALA A 298 -26.29 0.51 49.30
C ALA A 298 -27.63 0.17 49.96
N GLU A 299 -28.00 -1.11 49.89
CA GLU A 299 -29.23 -1.71 50.42
C GLU A 299 -28.90 -2.81 51.43
N ASP A 300 -29.79 -2.99 52.40
CA ASP A 300 -29.90 -4.14 53.30
C ASP A 300 -30.93 -5.11 52.69
N THR A 301 -30.48 -6.08 51.89
CA THR A 301 -31.38 -6.89 51.05
C THR A 301 -32.04 -8.06 51.80
N ASP A 302 -31.45 -8.51 52.91
CA ASP A 302 -31.99 -9.60 53.76
C ASP A 302 -32.66 -9.11 55.06
N ASN A 303 -32.56 -7.81 55.36
CA ASN A 303 -33.19 -7.11 56.48
C ASN A 303 -32.65 -7.53 57.87
N ASP A 304 -31.35 -7.83 57.96
CA ASP A 304 -30.66 -8.11 59.23
C ASP A 304 -30.20 -6.84 59.98
N GLY A 305 -30.16 -5.70 59.28
CA GLY A 305 -29.77 -4.37 59.79
C GLY A 305 -28.44 -3.83 59.24
N GLU A 306 -27.63 -4.67 58.58
CA GLU A 306 -26.40 -4.32 57.88
C GLU A 306 -26.63 -4.19 56.36
N LEU A 307 -25.79 -3.40 55.68
CA LEU A 307 -25.90 -3.22 54.22
C LEU A 307 -25.04 -4.28 53.53
N ASP A 308 -25.59 -4.98 52.52
CA ASP A 308 -24.97 -6.15 51.89
C ASP A 308 -24.79 -6.03 50.36
N ALA A 309 -25.65 -5.27 49.67
CA ALA A 309 -25.57 -5.01 48.24
C ALA A 309 -25.47 -3.51 47.91
N GLY A 310 -24.95 -3.16 46.72
CA GLY A 310 -24.85 -1.77 46.28
C GLY A 310 -24.38 -1.57 44.85
N VAL A 311 -24.30 -0.31 44.45
CA VAL A 311 -23.87 0.15 43.12
C VAL A 311 -23.36 1.60 43.22
N TYR A 312 -22.54 2.03 42.27
CA TYR A 312 -22.10 3.42 42.14
C TYR A 312 -22.94 4.21 41.11
N PHE A 313 -23.28 5.44 41.50
CA PHE A 313 -23.62 6.50 40.56
C PHE A 313 -22.35 7.28 40.22
N THR A 314 -22.14 7.58 38.93
CA THR A 314 -20.94 8.25 38.40
C THR A 314 -20.86 9.75 38.71
N GLY A 315 -21.84 10.28 39.44
CA GLY A 315 -21.86 11.64 39.97
C GLY A 315 -23.27 12.10 40.33
N MET A 316 -23.41 13.38 40.68
CA MET A 316 -24.71 13.96 41.05
C MET A 316 -25.75 13.91 39.92
N TYR A 317 -25.32 14.04 38.66
CA TYR A 317 -26.22 13.96 37.51
C TYR A 317 -26.82 12.56 37.32
N ASP A 318 -26.00 11.51 37.45
CA ASP A 318 -26.43 10.10 37.37
C ASP A 318 -27.36 9.76 38.55
N LEU A 319 -27.07 10.23 39.78
CA LEU A 319 -28.00 10.09 40.90
C LEU A 319 -29.34 10.80 40.66
N THR A 320 -29.34 12.01 40.08
CA THR A 320 -30.57 12.83 40.00
C THR A 320 -31.42 12.56 38.76
N ASN A 321 -30.81 12.19 37.63
CA ASN A 321 -31.47 12.03 36.33
C ASN A 321 -31.18 10.68 35.65
N GLY A 322 -30.23 9.88 36.15
CA GLY A 322 -29.82 8.60 35.56
C GLY A 322 -30.86 7.50 35.73
N SER A 323 -30.88 6.55 34.78
CA SER A 323 -31.72 5.36 34.85
C SER A 323 -31.29 4.47 36.02
N THR A 324 -32.25 4.11 36.87
CA THR A 324 -32.08 3.09 37.92
C THR A 324 -32.43 1.68 37.46
N VAL A 325 -33.03 1.51 36.27
CA VAL A 325 -33.45 0.21 35.73
C VAL A 325 -32.26 -0.66 35.33
N ASP A 326 -31.20 -0.03 34.84
CA ASP A 326 -29.99 -0.70 34.32
C ASP A 326 -28.90 -0.88 35.40
N LYS A 327 -29.15 -0.40 36.63
CA LYS A 327 -28.22 -0.47 37.76
C LYS A 327 -28.37 -1.80 38.51
N VAL A 328 -27.60 -2.80 38.10
CA VAL A 328 -27.55 -4.09 38.80
C VAL A 328 -26.84 -3.93 40.16
N LEU A 329 -27.53 -4.28 41.25
CA LEU A 329 -26.91 -4.33 42.57
C LEU A 329 -25.99 -5.56 42.68
N ILE A 330 -24.76 -5.35 43.12
CA ILE A 330 -23.78 -6.41 43.39
C ILE A 330 -23.39 -6.45 44.87
N PRO A 331 -22.89 -7.58 45.39
CA PRO A 331 -22.47 -7.67 46.79
C PRO A 331 -21.40 -6.60 47.09
N LEU A 332 -21.52 -5.91 48.23
CA LEU A 332 -20.58 -4.83 48.61
C LEU A 332 -19.12 -5.30 48.78
N SER A 333 -18.89 -6.62 48.86
CA SER A 333 -17.57 -7.25 48.85
C SER A 333 -16.94 -7.43 47.45
N GLN A 334 -17.71 -7.18 46.38
CA GLN A 334 -17.32 -7.31 44.97
C GLN A 334 -17.45 -5.99 44.19
N LEU A 335 -17.88 -4.91 44.83
CA LEU A 335 -18.13 -3.62 44.20
C LEU A 335 -16.81 -2.85 43.95
N SER A 336 -16.38 -2.76 42.69
CA SER A 336 -15.30 -1.90 42.17
C SER A 336 -15.80 -0.52 41.75
N LEU A 337 -14.88 0.40 41.44
CA LEU A 337 -15.18 1.65 40.76
C LEU A 337 -15.33 1.43 39.25
N PRO A 338 -16.16 2.22 38.53
CA PRO A 338 -16.19 2.17 37.07
C PRO A 338 -14.88 2.70 36.45
N PRO A 339 -14.38 2.07 35.36
CA PRO A 339 -13.17 2.54 34.67
C PRO A 339 -13.41 3.86 33.93
N SER A 340 -12.32 4.57 33.62
CA SER A 340 -12.30 5.80 32.81
C SER A 340 -11.80 5.54 31.39
N ALA A 341 -12.38 6.22 30.39
CA ALA A 341 -12.06 6.05 28.97
C ALA A 341 -12.12 7.38 28.19
N GLU A 342 -11.01 7.79 27.58
CA GLU A 342 -10.98 8.89 26.59
C GLU A 342 -11.30 8.39 25.18
N LYS A 343 -11.71 9.32 24.29
CA LYS A 343 -12.03 9.00 22.91
C LYS A 343 -10.86 8.38 22.13
N PRO A 344 -11.11 7.42 21.23
CA PRO A 344 -10.06 6.76 20.46
C PRO A 344 -9.41 7.71 19.45
N VAL A 345 -8.17 7.41 19.08
CA VAL A 345 -7.38 8.18 18.11
C VAL A 345 -7.43 7.49 16.76
N VAL A 346 -7.94 8.18 15.74
CA VAL A 346 -7.86 7.75 14.33
C VAL A 346 -6.40 7.76 13.88
N ILE A 347 -5.97 6.70 13.22
CA ILE A 347 -4.67 6.60 12.58
C ILE A 347 -4.84 7.19 11.18
N TYR A 348 -4.29 8.38 10.96
CA TYR A 348 -4.34 9.06 9.67
C TYR A 348 -3.15 8.66 8.79
N GLU A 349 -3.46 7.95 7.72
CA GLU A 349 -2.69 7.95 6.47
C GLU A 349 -3.43 8.95 5.58
N ASP A 350 -2.82 10.11 5.29
CA ASP A 350 -3.52 11.28 4.74
C ASP A 350 -3.58 11.22 3.20
N PRO A 351 -4.75 11.23 2.54
CA PRO A 351 -6.12 11.19 3.08
C PRO A 351 -6.75 9.77 3.14
N ILE A 352 -7.81 9.62 3.95
CA ILE A 352 -8.59 8.36 4.08
C ILE A 352 -9.73 8.36 3.05
N TYR A 353 -9.78 7.34 2.20
CA TYR A 353 -10.85 7.16 1.19
C TYR A 353 -11.88 6.13 1.63
N THR A 354 -13.11 6.21 1.09
CA THR A 354 -14.21 5.24 1.35
C THR A 354 -13.88 3.79 0.93
N SER A 355 -12.92 3.64 0.03
CA SER A 355 -12.30 2.37 -0.39
C SER A 355 -11.24 1.81 0.59
N THR A 356 -10.79 2.57 1.60
CA THR A 356 -9.73 2.14 2.55
C THR A 356 -10.28 1.78 3.94
N PRO A 357 -9.74 0.73 4.62
CA PRO A 357 -10.18 0.37 5.97
C PRO A 357 -9.75 1.40 7.02
N VAL A 358 -10.68 1.87 7.86
CA VAL A 358 -10.42 2.89 8.88
C VAL A 358 -9.84 2.25 10.13
N ARG A 359 -8.70 2.76 10.62
CA ARG A 359 -7.98 2.23 11.79
C ARG A 359 -7.98 3.21 12.96
N VAL A 360 -8.18 2.69 14.17
CA VAL A 360 -8.05 3.44 15.43
C VAL A 360 -7.08 2.79 16.40
N ARG A 361 -6.64 3.56 17.39
CA ARG A 361 -5.90 3.08 18.57
C ARG A 361 -6.49 3.68 19.85
N PRO A 362 -6.33 3.04 21.01
CA PRO A 362 -6.84 3.58 22.28
C PRO A 362 -6.11 4.88 22.66
N SER A 363 -6.81 5.77 23.37
CA SER A 363 -6.23 6.95 24.05
C SER A 363 -5.96 6.61 25.52
N SER A 364 -5.99 7.61 26.41
CA SER A 364 -5.93 7.40 27.87
C SER A 364 -7.14 6.60 28.37
N TYR A 365 -6.87 5.60 29.20
CA TYR A 365 -7.87 4.89 29.99
C TYR A 365 -7.23 4.36 31.27
N GLY A 366 -8.04 4.04 32.26
CA GLY A 366 -7.56 3.49 33.52
C GLY A 366 -8.63 3.40 34.59
N ASP A 367 -8.32 2.67 35.64
CA ASP A 367 -9.17 2.48 36.81
C ASP A 367 -8.31 2.63 38.07
N ASN A 368 -8.94 3.03 39.17
CA ASN A 368 -8.29 3.35 40.45
C ASN A 368 -8.19 2.13 41.39
N ASP A 369 -9.10 1.15 41.27
CA ASP A 369 -9.05 -0.09 42.07
C ASP A 369 -8.87 -1.38 41.25
N THR A 370 -9.10 -1.36 39.92
CA THR A 370 -8.63 -2.42 39.00
C THR A 370 -7.25 -2.10 38.41
N LYS A 371 -6.41 -3.12 38.23
CA LYS A 371 -5.10 -2.91 37.57
C LYS A 371 -5.28 -2.71 36.08
N PHE A 372 -4.39 -1.91 35.49
CA PHE A 372 -4.31 -1.71 34.04
C PHE A 372 -4.18 -3.00 33.22
N GLU A 373 -3.51 -4.04 33.73
CA GLU A 373 -3.35 -5.34 33.06
C GLU A 373 -4.64 -6.20 33.04
N ASP A 374 -5.60 -5.88 33.91
CA ASP A 374 -6.89 -6.57 34.03
C ASP A 374 -8.01 -5.82 33.26
N LEU A 375 -7.71 -4.66 32.65
CA LEU A 375 -8.66 -3.89 31.83
C LEU A 375 -8.73 -4.43 30.39
N THR A 376 -9.95 -4.48 29.84
CA THR A 376 -10.21 -4.87 28.45
C THR A 376 -10.75 -3.70 27.63
N ILE A 377 -10.44 -3.68 26.34
CA ILE A 377 -10.87 -2.63 25.40
C ILE A 377 -11.65 -3.26 24.24
N SER A 378 -12.73 -2.63 23.84
CA SER A 378 -13.39 -2.84 22.54
C SER A 378 -13.81 -1.48 21.95
N TYR A 379 -14.38 -1.49 20.75
CA TYR A 379 -14.82 -0.28 20.06
C TYR A 379 -16.32 -0.34 19.75
N ALA A 380 -16.92 0.83 19.54
CA ALA A 380 -18.25 0.94 18.96
C ALA A 380 -18.21 1.92 17.78
N TRP A 381 -18.44 1.38 16.59
CA TRP A 381 -18.52 2.15 15.35
C TRP A 381 -19.95 2.63 15.10
N TYR A 382 -20.09 3.85 14.60
CA TYR A 382 -21.36 4.52 14.33
C TYR A 382 -21.36 5.11 12.92
N LEU A 383 -22.37 4.77 12.13
CA LEU A 383 -22.61 5.37 10.81
C LEU A 383 -23.89 6.18 10.87
N ASN A 384 -23.81 7.49 10.60
CA ASN A 384 -24.96 8.41 10.68
C ASN A 384 -25.73 8.24 12.01
N ASP A 385 -25.00 8.38 13.12
CA ASP A 385 -25.45 8.17 14.52
C ASP A 385 -25.94 6.76 14.90
N THR A 386 -25.95 5.79 13.97
CA THR A 386 -26.43 4.43 14.20
C THR A 386 -25.28 3.46 14.45
N LYS A 387 -25.29 2.73 15.58
CA LYS A 387 -24.24 1.75 15.91
C LYS A 387 -24.22 0.61 14.89
N ILE A 388 -23.05 0.32 14.33
CA ILE A 388 -22.84 -0.74 13.34
C ILE A 388 -22.77 -2.09 14.08
N ALA A 389 -23.70 -2.99 13.80
CA ALA A 389 -23.77 -4.28 14.48
C ALA A 389 -22.59 -5.18 14.09
N GLY A 390 -21.98 -5.84 15.08
CA GLY A 390 -20.87 -6.78 14.88
C GLY A 390 -19.48 -6.14 14.66
N GLN A 391 -19.37 -4.81 14.64
CA GLN A 391 -18.10 -4.10 14.49
C GLN A 391 -17.60 -3.60 15.85
N SER A 392 -16.71 -4.37 16.49
CA SER A 392 -16.11 -4.07 17.80
C SER A 392 -14.58 -3.96 17.80
N GLU A 393 -13.95 -4.19 16.65
CA GLU A 393 -12.50 -4.18 16.49
C GLU A 393 -11.93 -2.78 16.23
N ALA A 394 -10.62 -2.64 16.37
CA ALA A 394 -9.88 -1.41 16.09
C ALA A 394 -9.80 -1.02 14.60
N ILE A 395 -10.34 -1.87 13.71
CA ILE A 395 -10.35 -1.66 12.26
C ILE A 395 -11.78 -1.84 11.75
N LEU A 396 -12.29 -0.84 11.04
CA LEU A 396 -13.53 -0.95 10.27
C LEU A 396 -13.17 -1.30 8.81
N PRO A 397 -13.76 -2.35 8.21
CA PRO A 397 -13.60 -2.65 6.79
C PRO A 397 -14.05 -1.49 5.88
N SER A 398 -13.46 -1.39 4.69
CA SER A 398 -13.84 -0.42 3.66
C SER A 398 -15.24 -0.68 3.08
N ALA A 399 -15.77 0.29 2.31
CA ALA A 399 -17.08 0.24 1.65
C ALA A 399 -18.30 0.04 2.58
N ILE A 400 -18.14 0.19 3.91
CA ILE A 400 -19.25 0.24 4.86
C ILE A 400 -19.87 1.64 4.91
N ALA A 401 -19.06 2.68 4.72
CA ALA A 401 -19.46 4.07 4.66
C ALA A 401 -19.13 4.64 3.27
N VAL A 402 -19.97 5.58 2.80
CA VAL A 402 -19.81 6.26 1.51
C VAL A 402 -19.55 7.75 1.70
N PHE A 403 -19.12 8.44 0.65
CA PHE A 403 -18.83 9.86 0.67
C PHE A 403 -20.06 10.67 1.11
N GLY A 404 -19.85 11.53 2.11
CA GLY A 404 -20.93 12.29 2.76
C GLY A 404 -21.62 11.59 3.93
N ASP A 405 -21.34 10.32 4.24
CA ASP A 405 -21.73 9.73 5.52
C ASP A 405 -20.92 10.34 6.69
N VAL A 406 -21.54 10.41 7.88
CA VAL A 406 -20.83 10.75 9.11
C VAL A 406 -20.42 9.46 9.82
N LEU A 407 -19.14 9.09 9.69
CA LEU A 407 -18.55 7.96 10.40
C LEU A 407 -17.95 8.41 11.75
N GLN A 408 -18.25 7.69 12.82
CA GLN A 408 -17.70 7.94 14.15
C GLN A 408 -17.36 6.64 14.90
N VAL A 409 -16.52 6.75 15.93
CA VAL A 409 -16.08 5.62 16.75
C VAL A 409 -15.79 6.04 18.19
N SER A 410 -16.24 5.23 19.15
CA SER A 410 -15.91 5.33 20.58
C SER A 410 -15.13 4.09 21.04
N MET A 411 -14.49 4.22 22.19
CA MET A 411 -13.75 3.17 22.89
C MET A 411 -14.57 2.73 24.11
N ILE A 412 -14.70 1.44 24.33
CA ILE A 412 -15.36 0.84 25.50
C ILE A 412 -14.29 0.17 26.34
N VAL A 413 -14.21 0.53 27.62
CA VAL A 413 -13.25 -0.04 28.58
C VAL A 413 -14.01 -0.77 29.68
N SER A 414 -13.58 -1.98 30.03
CA SER A 414 -14.16 -2.78 31.11
C SER A 414 -13.12 -3.28 32.10
N ASP A 415 -13.46 -3.24 33.39
CA ASP A 415 -12.76 -3.89 34.52
C ASP A 415 -13.28 -5.32 34.79
N GLY A 416 -14.21 -5.82 33.98
CA GLY A 416 -14.90 -7.10 34.16
C GLY A 416 -16.16 -7.07 35.04
N ILE A 417 -16.52 -5.90 35.59
CA ILE A 417 -17.73 -5.69 36.43
C ILE A 417 -18.59 -4.53 35.87
N ASN A 418 -17.93 -3.47 35.44
CA ASN A 418 -18.43 -2.24 34.85
C ASN A 418 -17.93 -2.11 33.40
N GLU A 419 -18.62 -1.28 32.61
CA GLU A 419 -18.16 -0.85 31.28
C GLU A 419 -18.35 0.66 31.13
N THR A 420 -17.38 1.35 30.54
CA THR A 420 -17.44 2.79 30.24
C THR A 420 -17.16 3.02 28.76
N GLU A 421 -18.13 3.62 28.06
CA GLU A 421 -17.97 4.09 26.67
C GLU A 421 -17.48 5.55 26.67
N SER A 422 -16.47 5.83 25.85
CA SER A 422 -15.86 7.16 25.70
C SER A 422 -16.72 8.13 24.87
N GLU A 423 -16.33 9.40 24.84
CA GLU A 423 -16.74 10.29 23.75
C GLU A 423 -16.40 9.67 22.37
N ARG A 424 -17.17 10.04 21.33
CA ARG A 424 -16.92 9.60 19.95
C ARG A 424 -15.89 10.50 19.25
N THR A 425 -15.02 9.89 18.46
CA THR A 425 -14.18 10.56 17.47
C THR A 425 -14.84 10.44 16.10
N THR A 426 -14.98 11.56 15.38
CA THR A 426 -15.44 11.58 13.97
C THR A 426 -14.27 11.27 13.04
N VAL A 427 -14.51 10.46 12.02
CA VAL A 427 -13.59 10.16 10.92
C VAL A 427 -13.98 11.04 9.73
N VAL A 428 -12.99 11.66 9.08
CA VAL A 428 -13.18 12.35 7.79
C VAL A 428 -12.78 11.39 6.68
N MET A 429 -13.59 11.28 5.63
CA MET A 429 -13.35 10.42 4.49
C MET A 429 -13.53 11.23 3.20
N GLU A 430 -12.66 10.99 2.23
CA GLU A 430 -12.73 11.55 0.88
C GLU A 430 -13.41 10.57 -0.09
N ASP A 431 -13.92 11.13 -1.19
CA ASP A 431 -14.61 10.43 -2.29
C ASP A 431 -13.64 9.48 -3.00
N SER A 432 -14.01 8.22 -3.23
CA SER A 432 -13.17 7.30 -4.00
C SER A 432 -13.44 7.48 -5.49
N LEU A 433 -12.38 7.41 -6.30
CA LEU A 433 -12.56 7.22 -7.73
C LEU A 433 -13.22 5.86 -7.98
N ALA A 434 -14.16 5.80 -8.93
CA ALA A 434 -14.64 4.54 -9.46
C ALA A 434 -13.49 3.71 -10.05
N LEU A 435 -13.61 2.39 -10.06
CA LEU A 435 -12.60 1.48 -10.58
C LEU A 435 -13.28 0.42 -11.45
N ILE A 436 -12.54 -0.21 -12.36
CA ILE A 436 -13.03 -1.40 -13.05
C ILE A 436 -12.53 -2.62 -12.29
N ARG A 437 -13.46 -3.45 -11.86
CA ARG A 437 -13.16 -4.80 -11.37
C ARG A 437 -13.20 -5.75 -12.56
N PHE A 438 -12.10 -6.44 -12.79
CA PHE A 438 -12.04 -7.56 -13.73
C PHE A 438 -12.35 -8.88 -13.01
N SER A 439 -13.06 -9.78 -13.66
CA SER A 439 -13.36 -11.13 -13.13
C SER A 439 -13.48 -12.16 -14.26
N ASP A 440 -13.32 -13.43 -13.92
CA ASP A 440 -13.30 -14.57 -14.84
C ASP A 440 -12.16 -14.54 -15.89
N THR A 441 -11.09 -13.79 -15.62
CA THR A 441 -9.86 -13.74 -16.44
C THR A 441 -9.12 -15.09 -16.39
N PRO A 442 -8.81 -15.74 -17.53
CA PRO A 442 -8.09 -17.02 -17.54
C PRO A 442 -6.63 -16.89 -17.07
N GLU A 443 -6.13 -17.89 -16.32
CA GLU A 443 -4.74 -17.96 -15.86
C GLU A 443 -3.74 -18.32 -16.99
N ILE A 444 -4.19 -19.04 -18.02
CA ILE A 444 -3.37 -19.47 -19.15
C ILE A 444 -4.13 -19.15 -20.43
N ILE A 445 -3.50 -18.41 -21.33
CA ILE A 445 -4.06 -18.01 -22.63
C ILE A 445 -3.06 -18.38 -23.73
N ARG A 446 -3.54 -19.04 -24.79
CA ARG A 446 -2.73 -19.46 -25.94
C ARG A 446 -3.21 -18.83 -27.25
N ALA A 447 -2.30 -18.72 -28.20
CA ALA A 447 -2.62 -18.30 -29.57
C ALA A 447 -3.79 -19.10 -30.16
N GLY A 448 -4.79 -18.39 -30.72
CA GLY A 448 -6.00 -18.99 -31.29
C GLY A 448 -7.15 -19.29 -30.32
N ASP A 449 -6.95 -19.15 -29.00
CA ASP A 449 -8.00 -19.35 -28.00
C ASP A 449 -9.18 -18.36 -28.17
N VAL A 450 -10.32 -18.69 -27.56
CA VAL A 450 -11.44 -17.77 -27.38
C VAL A 450 -11.64 -17.60 -25.89
N ILE A 451 -11.44 -16.37 -25.40
CA ILE A 451 -11.60 -16.06 -23.98
C ILE A 451 -12.78 -15.11 -23.77
N GLU A 452 -13.37 -15.22 -22.60
CA GLU A 452 -14.45 -14.37 -22.12
C GLU A 452 -14.11 -13.94 -20.70
N PHE A 453 -14.19 -12.65 -20.41
CA PHE A 453 -14.01 -12.11 -19.04
C PHE A 453 -14.91 -10.89 -18.83
N MET A 454 -15.20 -10.58 -17.58
CA MET A 454 -16.07 -9.46 -17.20
C MET A 454 -15.24 -8.26 -16.76
N ALA A 455 -15.58 -7.09 -17.26
CA ALA A 455 -15.18 -5.80 -16.71
C ALA A 455 -16.42 -5.14 -16.08
N GLU A 456 -16.35 -4.75 -14.81
CA GLU A 456 -17.47 -4.16 -14.07
C GLU A 456 -17.06 -2.83 -13.44
N LEU A 457 -17.83 -1.75 -13.67
CA LEU A 457 -17.59 -0.49 -12.98
C LEU A 457 -18.04 -0.60 -11.52
N VAL A 458 -17.09 -0.43 -10.60
CA VAL A 458 -17.30 -0.45 -9.15
C VAL A 458 -16.93 0.92 -8.59
N ASP A 459 -17.95 1.62 -8.11
CA ASP A 459 -17.82 2.86 -7.36
C ASP A 459 -18.34 2.58 -5.94
N PRO A 460 -17.51 2.68 -4.88
CA PRO A 460 -17.94 2.37 -3.52
C PRO A 460 -18.95 3.40 -2.97
N ASP A 461 -19.05 4.57 -3.59
CA ASP A 461 -19.89 5.68 -3.16
C ASP A 461 -21.29 5.67 -3.80
N ILE A 462 -21.47 4.93 -4.90
CA ILE A 462 -22.76 4.74 -5.60
C ILE A 462 -23.53 3.52 -5.06
N ARG A 463 -24.52 3.79 -4.22
CA ARG A 463 -25.41 2.77 -3.59
C ARG A 463 -26.48 2.14 -4.52
N ASP A 464 -26.63 2.58 -5.76
CA ASP A 464 -27.68 2.14 -6.69
C ASP A 464 -27.14 1.90 -8.12
N VAL A 465 -26.27 0.90 -8.23
CA VAL A 465 -25.61 0.48 -9.48
C VAL A 465 -26.62 -0.24 -10.39
N THR A 466 -27.28 0.54 -11.26
CA THR A 466 -28.35 0.06 -12.16
C THR A 466 -27.95 -0.01 -13.64
N ASN A 467 -26.66 0.20 -13.97
CA ASN A 467 -26.03 -0.09 -15.26
C ASN A 467 -24.49 -0.16 -15.05
N ASN A 468 -23.90 -1.35 -15.02
CA ASN A 468 -22.50 -1.56 -14.58
C ASN A 468 -21.47 -1.63 -15.73
N ALA A 469 -21.75 -1.00 -16.88
CA ALA A 469 -20.82 -0.97 -18.01
C ALA A 469 -19.49 -0.29 -17.59
N ALA A 470 -18.36 -0.95 -17.84
CA ALA A 470 -17.00 -0.58 -17.41
C ALA A 470 -16.39 0.64 -18.12
N GLY A 471 -17.18 1.69 -18.38
CA GLY A 471 -16.78 2.80 -19.23
C GLY A 471 -16.75 2.42 -20.71
N THR A 472 -15.93 3.12 -21.49
CA THR A 472 -15.75 2.86 -22.94
C THR A 472 -14.40 2.20 -23.19
N MET A 473 -14.37 1.05 -23.85
CA MET A 473 -13.11 0.45 -24.31
C MET A 473 -12.53 1.30 -25.45
N ILE A 474 -11.35 1.90 -25.24
CA ILE A 474 -10.69 2.85 -26.16
C ILE A 474 -9.38 2.31 -26.76
N GLY A 475 -8.84 1.23 -26.20
CA GLY A 475 -7.74 0.45 -26.77
C GLY A 475 -7.99 -1.02 -26.48
N SER A 476 -7.82 -1.88 -27.48
CA SER A 476 -7.99 -3.32 -27.33
C SER A 476 -7.32 -4.06 -28.48
N PRO A 477 -7.03 -5.36 -28.33
CA PRO A 477 -6.57 -6.21 -29.43
C PRO A 477 -7.59 -6.28 -30.57
N GLU A 478 -7.13 -6.56 -31.79
CA GLU A 478 -8.04 -6.77 -32.92
C GLU A 478 -9.02 -7.93 -32.62
N GLY A 479 -10.29 -7.73 -33.00
CA GLY A 479 -11.35 -8.72 -32.80
C GLY A 479 -11.88 -8.83 -31.36
N ALA A 480 -11.38 -8.03 -30.41
CA ALA A 480 -11.99 -7.89 -29.09
C ALA A 480 -13.30 -7.07 -29.18
N VAL A 481 -14.34 -7.53 -28.48
CA VAL A 481 -15.62 -6.82 -28.37
C VAL A 481 -16.11 -6.82 -26.92
N MET A 482 -16.71 -5.71 -26.49
CA MET A 482 -17.38 -5.58 -25.19
C MET A 482 -18.88 -5.35 -25.38
N ASP A 483 -19.72 -6.04 -24.61
CA ASP A 483 -21.17 -5.88 -24.64
C ASP A 483 -21.69 -4.79 -23.67
N GLU A 484 -23.01 -4.58 -23.63
CA GLU A 484 -23.65 -3.57 -22.76
C GLU A 484 -23.56 -3.86 -21.26
N ASN A 485 -23.15 -5.08 -20.88
CA ASN A 485 -22.99 -5.53 -19.49
C ASN A 485 -21.51 -5.56 -19.05
N GLY A 486 -20.57 -5.23 -19.95
CA GLY A 486 -19.13 -5.33 -19.69
C GLY A 486 -18.54 -6.73 -19.92
N LEU A 487 -19.28 -7.66 -20.55
CA LEU A 487 -18.71 -8.93 -21.01
C LEU A 487 -17.80 -8.67 -22.21
N ILE A 488 -16.53 -9.03 -22.08
CA ILE A 488 -15.53 -8.93 -23.14
C ILE A 488 -15.34 -10.31 -23.74
N GLN A 489 -15.51 -10.41 -25.07
CA GLN A 489 -15.21 -11.60 -25.84
C GLN A 489 -14.05 -11.29 -26.77
N TRP A 490 -13.02 -12.14 -26.76
CA TRP A 490 -11.86 -11.98 -27.64
C TRP A 490 -11.41 -13.33 -28.21
N ARG A 491 -11.08 -13.32 -29.50
CA ARG A 491 -10.33 -14.39 -30.16
C ARG A 491 -8.88 -13.98 -30.23
N VAL A 492 -8.04 -14.70 -29.50
CA VAL A 492 -6.60 -14.52 -29.51
C VAL A 492 -6.07 -14.76 -30.93
N PRO A 493 -5.17 -13.91 -31.47
CA PRO A 493 -4.51 -14.17 -32.75
C PRO A 493 -3.85 -15.55 -32.80
N SER A 494 -3.93 -16.22 -33.95
CA SER A 494 -3.34 -17.56 -34.15
C SER A 494 -1.85 -17.55 -34.51
N LYS A 495 -1.33 -16.37 -34.87
CA LYS A 495 0.10 -16.07 -35.01
C LYS A 495 0.41 -14.92 -34.06
N LEU A 496 1.59 -14.95 -33.45
CA LEU A 496 2.15 -13.89 -32.62
C LEU A 496 3.48 -13.44 -33.25
N MET A 497 3.84 -12.17 -33.07
CA MET A 497 5.17 -11.63 -33.43
C MET A 497 6.28 -12.19 -32.53
N PHE A 498 5.93 -12.72 -31.36
CA PHE A 498 6.85 -13.26 -30.37
C PHE A 498 6.28 -14.57 -29.78
N PRO A 499 7.14 -15.50 -29.29
CA PRO A 499 6.70 -16.70 -28.57
C PRO A 499 5.74 -16.40 -27.41
N PHE A 500 5.87 -15.23 -26.77
CA PHE A 500 4.90 -14.70 -25.82
C PHE A 500 4.70 -13.19 -26.00
N GLN A 501 3.47 -12.71 -25.76
CA GLN A 501 3.09 -11.30 -25.84
C GLN A 501 2.05 -10.97 -24.76
N THR A 502 2.12 -9.76 -24.24
CA THR A 502 1.10 -9.18 -23.37
C THR A 502 0.12 -8.36 -24.22
N TYR A 503 -1.19 -8.54 -24.04
CA TYR A 503 -2.24 -7.83 -24.76
C TYR A 503 -3.02 -6.90 -23.84
N ASP A 504 -3.20 -5.65 -24.23
CA ASP A 504 -3.73 -4.57 -23.39
C ASP A 504 -5.17 -4.19 -23.77
N PHE A 505 -6.04 -4.15 -22.77
CA PHE A 505 -7.43 -3.69 -22.89
C PHE A 505 -7.59 -2.44 -22.04
N THR A 506 -7.74 -1.28 -22.68
CA THR A 506 -7.79 0.04 -22.05
C THR A 506 -9.19 0.65 -22.11
N PHE A 507 -9.68 1.07 -20.96
CA PHE A 507 -11.03 1.61 -20.74
C PHE A 507 -10.96 3.07 -20.28
N GLN A 508 -11.84 3.91 -20.82
CA GLN A 508 -12.05 5.29 -20.38
C GLN A 508 -13.24 5.36 -19.44
N ILE A 509 -13.01 5.87 -18.23
CA ILE A 509 -14.02 6.03 -17.19
C ILE A 509 -14.29 7.53 -17.01
N GLY A 510 -15.55 7.95 -17.13
CA GLY A 510 -15.96 9.35 -16.94
C GLY A 510 -16.30 9.64 -15.48
N VAL A 511 -15.77 10.74 -14.94
CA VAL A 511 -16.09 11.21 -13.58
C VAL A 511 -17.44 11.94 -13.59
N SER A 512 -18.33 11.64 -12.65
CA SER A 512 -19.63 12.33 -12.56
C SER A 512 -19.46 13.75 -12.01
N GLY A 513 -19.69 14.76 -12.85
CA GLY A 513 -19.80 16.17 -12.42
C GLY A 513 -18.64 17.07 -12.85
N ASP A 514 -17.58 16.51 -13.42
CA ASP A 514 -16.50 17.27 -14.06
C ASP A 514 -16.22 16.73 -15.46
N ASN A 515 -15.61 17.52 -16.34
CA ASN A 515 -15.29 17.10 -17.72
C ASN A 515 -14.05 16.18 -17.80
N GLN A 516 -13.74 15.49 -16.70
CA GLN A 516 -12.54 14.67 -16.53
C GLN A 516 -12.86 13.19 -16.73
N SER A 517 -11.94 12.50 -17.39
CA SER A 517 -11.93 11.05 -17.54
C SER A 517 -10.52 10.53 -17.31
N TYR A 518 -10.40 9.40 -16.64
CA TYR A 518 -9.15 8.67 -16.50
C TYR A 518 -9.25 7.34 -17.22
N THR A 519 -8.10 6.72 -17.45
CA THR A 519 -8.00 5.40 -18.09
C THR A 519 -7.67 4.33 -17.06
N MET A 520 -8.06 3.11 -17.36
CA MET A 520 -7.66 1.91 -16.64
C MET A 520 -7.46 0.78 -17.65
N SER A 521 -6.47 -0.07 -17.42
CA SER A 521 -6.16 -1.18 -18.32
C SER A 521 -6.10 -2.51 -17.57
N ILE A 522 -6.40 -3.59 -18.29
CA ILE A 522 -5.96 -4.94 -17.93
C ILE A 522 -5.05 -5.46 -19.04
N SER A 523 -3.96 -6.11 -18.63
CA SER A 523 -2.96 -6.70 -19.49
C SER A 523 -3.03 -8.22 -19.35
N LEU A 524 -3.08 -8.95 -20.47
CA LEU A 524 -3.24 -10.40 -20.50
C LEU A 524 -2.07 -11.05 -21.26
N ASP A 525 -1.34 -11.94 -20.60
CA ASP A 525 -0.20 -12.65 -21.20
C ASP A 525 -0.65 -13.86 -22.03
N VAL A 526 -0.16 -13.93 -23.26
CA VAL A 526 -0.48 -14.96 -24.25
C VAL A 526 0.80 -15.66 -24.68
N LYS A 527 0.77 -17.00 -24.73
CA LYS A 527 1.86 -17.84 -25.24
C LYS A 527 1.50 -18.47 -26.59
N SER A 528 2.51 -18.78 -27.40
CA SER A 528 2.37 -19.48 -28.68
C SER A 528 3.52 -20.46 -28.91
N GLU A 529 3.36 -21.29 -29.95
CA GLU A 529 4.41 -22.18 -30.46
C GLU A 529 5.28 -21.48 -31.54
N GLN A 530 5.31 -20.14 -31.57
CA GLN A 530 6.20 -19.36 -32.44
C GLN A 530 7.65 -19.59 -31.96
N ALA A 531 8.60 -19.76 -32.89
CA ALA A 531 10.02 -19.88 -32.55
C ALA A 531 10.55 -18.61 -31.87
N LEU A 532 11.70 -18.72 -31.19
CA LEU A 532 12.36 -17.55 -30.60
C LEU A 532 12.72 -16.51 -31.67
N THR A 533 12.71 -15.25 -31.29
CA THR A 533 13.15 -14.14 -32.15
C THR A 533 14.59 -14.36 -32.61
N LEU A 534 14.85 -14.30 -33.92
CA LEU A 534 16.20 -14.38 -34.44
C LEU A 534 16.99 -13.13 -34.00
N ALA A 535 18.03 -13.36 -33.20
CA ALA A 535 18.95 -12.33 -32.72
C ALA A 535 20.42 -12.69 -32.97
N ARG A 536 21.29 -11.68 -33.01
CA ARG A 536 22.75 -11.81 -32.99
C ARG A 536 23.39 -10.69 -32.16
N THR A 537 24.45 -11.03 -31.43
CA THR A 537 25.22 -10.09 -30.57
C THR A 537 26.70 -10.06 -30.95
N GLY A 538 27.43 -9.06 -30.46
CA GLY A 538 28.89 -9.12 -30.41
C GLY A 538 29.36 -10.16 -29.39
N THR A 539 30.30 -11.02 -29.77
CA THR A 539 30.90 -12.02 -28.88
C THR A 539 31.80 -11.34 -27.86
N LYS A 540 31.37 -11.28 -26.59
CA LYS A 540 32.13 -10.69 -25.49
C LYS A 540 32.47 -11.77 -24.47
N ALA A 541 33.71 -11.76 -23.99
CA ALA A 541 34.18 -12.68 -22.95
C ALA A 541 33.49 -12.46 -21.58
N PRO A 542 33.34 -13.53 -20.78
CA PRO A 542 32.88 -13.43 -19.40
C PRO A 542 33.87 -12.67 -18.53
N THR A 543 33.35 -12.03 -17.48
CA THR A 543 34.14 -11.26 -16.50
C THR A 543 34.29 -11.98 -15.15
N GLN A 544 33.74 -13.20 -15.03
CA GLN A 544 33.79 -14.06 -13.83
C GLN A 544 34.20 -15.49 -14.21
N ASN A 545 34.74 -16.26 -13.26
CA ASN A 545 35.11 -17.67 -13.46
C ASN A 545 33.87 -18.58 -13.63
N LYS A 546 34.06 -19.82 -14.12
CA LYS A 546 32.99 -20.82 -14.36
C LYS A 546 31.85 -20.28 -15.23
N ASN A 547 32.20 -19.68 -16.36
CA ASN A 547 31.28 -19.08 -17.32
C ASN A 547 31.60 -19.48 -18.78
N ILE A 548 32.40 -20.53 -18.98
CA ILE A 548 32.69 -21.13 -20.29
C ILE A 548 32.51 -22.64 -20.11
N HIS A 549 31.63 -23.24 -20.92
CA HIS A 549 31.37 -24.68 -20.94
C HIS A 549 31.47 -25.21 -22.37
N VAL A 550 31.89 -26.46 -22.54
CA VAL A 550 31.98 -27.14 -23.84
C VAL A 550 31.13 -28.40 -23.77
N GLY A 551 30.21 -28.58 -24.70
CA GLY A 551 29.26 -29.71 -24.72
C GLY A 551 28.24 -29.60 -25.86
N ASP A 552 27.45 -30.63 -26.05
CA ASP A 552 26.39 -30.68 -27.07
C ASP A 552 25.11 -30.01 -26.52
N PHE A 553 24.68 -28.90 -27.11
CA PHE A 553 23.52 -28.12 -26.67
C PHE A 553 22.35 -28.16 -27.67
N ASP A 554 22.47 -28.91 -28.79
CA ASP A 554 21.37 -29.11 -29.75
C ASP A 554 21.14 -30.57 -30.18
N GLY A 555 21.87 -31.52 -29.61
CA GLY A 555 21.74 -32.95 -29.81
C GLY A 555 22.24 -33.44 -31.18
N ASP A 556 23.12 -32.68 -31.85
CA ASP A 556 23.63 -33.03 -33.19
C ASP A 556 24.86 -33.96 -33.16
N GLY A 557 25.40 -34.23 -31.97
CA GLY A 557 26.56 -35.06 -31.72
C GLY A 557 27.90 -34.31 -31.83
N LYS A 558 27.88 -32.97 -31.72
CA LYS A 558 29.06 -32.10 -31.69
C LYS A 558 28.97 -31.12 -30.53
N ASN A 559 30.13 -30.69 -30.05
CA ASN A 559 30.20 -29.71 -28.97
C ASN A 559 30.17 -28.27 -29.50
N GLU A 560 29.40 -27.42 -28.81
CA GLU A 560 29.52 -25.96 -28.83
C GLU A 560 30.19 -25.42 -27.57
N ILE A 561 30.49 -24.12 -27.60
CA ILE A 561 30.97 -23.36 -26.45
C ILE A 561 29.83 -22.47 -25.93
N LEU A 562 29.34 -22.74 -24.72
CA LEU A 562 28.39 -21.89 -23.97
C LEU A 562 29.14 -20.82 -23.17
N THR A 563 28.73 -19.55 -23.30
CA THR A 563 29.26 -18.45 -22.48
C THR A 563 28.32 -17.22 -22.39
N THR A 564 28.75 -16.17 -21.70
CA THR A 564 27.97 -14.96 -21.34
C THR A 564 28.86 -13.70 -21.25
N ASP A 565 28.27 -12.50 -21.40
CA ASP A 565 28.93 -11.23 -21.05
C ASP A 565 28.98 -10.93 -19.53
N ASN A 566 28.42 -11.81 -18.70
CA ASN A 566 28.12 -11.63 -17.27
C ASN A 566 27.27 -10.38 -16.95
N GLU A 567 26.44 -9.96 -17.90
CA GLU A 567 25.45 -8.92 -17.65
C GLU A 567 24.07 -9.35 -18.13
N ASN A 568 23.90 -9.67 -19.42
CA ASN A 568 22.59 -9.83 -20.06
C ASN A 568 22.54 -10.91 -21.15
N THR A 569 23.67 -11.32 -21.74
CA THR A 569 23.68 -12.22 -22.92
C THR A 569 24.06 -13.65 -22.54
N VAL A 570 23.46 -14.63 -23.21
CA VAL A 570 23.83 -16.05 -23.15
C VAL A 570 23.89 -16.54 -24.59
N PHE A 571 25.02 -17.12 -25.01
CA PHE A 571 25.24 -17.48 -26.41
C PHE A 571 26.09 -18.74 -26.58
N LEU A 572 25.91 -19.39 -27.73
CA LEU A 572 26.67 -20.56 -28.17
C LEU A 572 27.57 -20.20 -29.36
N LEU A 573 28.79 -20.74 -29.37
CA LEU A 573 29.71 -20.71 -30.51
C LEU A 573 29.96 -22.12 -31.07
N GLU A 574 29.95 -22.26 -32.40
CA GLU A 574 30.20 -23.52 -33.12
C GLU A 574 31.46 -23.44 -33.98
N TYR A 575 32.19 -24.54 -34.16
CA TYR A 575 33.36 -24.59 -35.05
C TYR A 575 32.97 -24.94 -36.49
N ILE A 576 33.08 -23.97 -37.40
CA ILE A 576 32.81 -24.15 -38.82
C ILE A 576 33.89 -23.47 -39.67
N ASN A 577 34.43 -24.21 -40.65
CA ASN A 577 35.38 -23.70 -41.65
C ASN A 577 36.63 -23.01 -41.03
N GLU A 578 37.28 -23.68 -40.08
CA GLU A 578 38.47 -23.20 -39.35
C GLU A 578 38.24 -21.98 -38.43
N LYS A 579 36.98 -21.74 -38.01
CA LYS A 579 36.55 -20.58 -37.20
C LYS A 579 35.42 -20.92 -36.21
N TYR A 580 35.26 -20.11 -35.18
CA TYR A 580 34.10 -20.10 -34.28
C TYR A 580 33.17 -18.98 -34.72
N THR A 581 31.90 -19.33 -34.92
CA THR A 581 30.83 -18.39 -35.24
C THR A 581 29.70 -18.52 -34.23
N GLN A 582 28.92 -17.45 -34.02
CA GLN A 582 27.79 -17.49 -33.11
C GLN A 582 26.64 -18.33 -33.71
N LYS A 583 26.45 -19.55 -33.19
CA LYS A 583 25.36 -20.47 -33.55
C LYS A 583 24.02 -19.91 -33.08
N TRP A 584 23.99 -19.48 -31.83
CA TRP A 584 22.76 -19.08 -31.13
C TRP A 584 23.03 -18.01 -30.05
N VAL A 585 22.01 -17.24 -29.71
CA VAL A 585 21.98 -16.31 -28.57
C VAL A 585 20.55 -16.20 -28.06
N TYR A 586 20.35 -16.22 -26.74
CA TYR A 586 19.03 -16.00 -26.16
C TYR A 586 18.58 -14.54 -26.39
N PRO A 587 17.43 -14.28 -27.07
CA PRO A 587 17.07 -12.94 -27.54
C PRO A 587 16.47 -12.04 -26.45
N PHE A 588 16.06 -12.59 -25.31
CA PHE A 588 15.29 -11.87 -24.29
C PHE A 588 16.09 -11.68 -23.00
N LYS A 589 15.70 -10.70 -22.19
CA LYS A 589 16.16 -10.59 -20.80
C LYS A 589 15.62 -11.79 -20.00
N VAL A 590 16.52 -12.65 -19.54
CA VAL A 590 16.20 -13.74 -18.60
C VAL A 590 15.62 -13.17 -17.28
N SER A 591 16.15 -12.05 -16.81
CA SER A 591 15.56 -11.23 -15.75
C SER A 591 15.71 -9.75 -16.10
N ALA A 592 14.66 -8.94 -15.88
CA ALA A 592 14.61 -7.56 -16.38
C ALA A 592 15.74 -6.67 -15.85
N PHE A 593 16.00 -6.73 -14.54
CA PHE A 593 16.88 -5.79 -13.82
C PHE A 593 18.05 -6.46 -13.08
N ARG A 594 18.37 -7.72 -13.37
CA ARG A 594 19.34 -8.54 -12.61
C ARG A 594 20.41 -9.08 -13.57
N LYS A 595 21.68 -9.02 -13.16
CA LYS A 595 22.81 -9.42 -14.02
C LYS A 595 23.06 -10.91 -13.94
N ILE A 596 23.54 -11.50 -15.05
CA ILE A 596 23.98 -12.90 -15.09
C ILE A 596 25.29 -13.04 -14.31
N THR A 597 25.28 -13.83 -13.25
CA THR A 597 26.48 -14.18 -12.46
C THR A 597 27.17 -15.42 -13.01
N GLN A 598 26.39 -16.38 -13.52
CA GLN A 598 26.91 -17.64 -14.04
C GLN A 598 26.02 -18.20 -15.15
N VAL A 599 26.64 -18.89 -16.11
CA VAL A 599 25.96 -19.86 -16.98
C VAL A 599 26.56 -21.24 -16.71
N LEU A 600 25.71 -22.25 -16.70
CA LEU A 600 26.06 -23.64 -16.44
C LEU A 600 25.38 -24.53 -17.49
N ALA A 601 25.99 -25.67 -17.78
CA ALA A 601 25.39 -26.76 -18.54
C ALA A 601 24.93 -27.84 -17.56
N ALA A 602 23.76 -28.43 -17.81
CA ALA A 602 23.16 -29.49 -17.01
C ALA A 602 22.37 -30.43 -17.93
N ASN A 603 22.09 -31.67 -17.51
CA ASN A 603 21.10 -32.53 -18.14
C ASN A 603 19.96 -32.74 -17.14
N ILE A 604 18.75 -32.27 -17.49
CA ILE A 604 17.63 -32.17 -16.56
C ILE A 604 16.45 -33.06 -17.02
N ASP A 605 16.50 -33.66 -18.21
CA ASP A 605 15.47 -34.60 -18.69
C ASP A 605 15.97 -35.94 -19.29
N ASP A 606 17.25 -36.29 -19.12
CA ASP A 606 17.90 -37.55 -19.56
C ASP A 606 17.87 -37.74 -21.09
N ASP A 607 18.14 -36.66 -21.82
CA ASP A 607 18.24 -36.61 -23.30
C ASP A 607 19.71 -36.37 -23.77
N ASP A 608 19.96 -36.40 -25.09
CA ASP A 608 21.33 -36.30 -25.64
C ASP A 608 21.89 -34.85 -25.63
N ALA A 609 21.05 -33.83 -25.43
CA ALA A 609 21.41 -32.42 -25.39
C ALA A 609 21.58 -31.91 -23.95
N LEU A 610 22.27 -30.78 -23.79
CA LEU A 610 22.44 -30.09 -22.51
C LEU A 610 21.51 -28.88 -22.38
N GLU A 611 20.84 -28.79 -21.24
CA GLU A 611 20.14 -27.60 -20.77
C GLU A 611 21.11 -26.47 -20.41
N ILE A 612 20.64 -25.23 -20.58
CA ILE A 612 21.37 -24.04 -20.15
C ILE A 612 20.74 -23.49 -18.87
N VAL A 613 21.47 -23.60 -17.76
CA VAL A 613 21.11 -23.01 -16.47
C VAL A 613 21.74 -21.62 -16.37
N VAL A 614 20.90 -20.60 -16.27
CA VAL A 614 21.31 -19.18 -16.17
C VAL A 614 21.10 -18.69 -14.74
N VAL A 615 22.19 -18.41 -14.06
CA VAL A 615 22.18 -17.85 -12.70
C VAL A 615 22.29 -16.34 -12.79
N THR A 616 21.31 -15.64 -12.21
CA THR A 616 21.34 -14.18 -12.06
C THR A 616 21.69 -13.79 -10.63
N THR A 617 21.91 -12.51 -10.39
CA THR A 617 22.19 -11.99 -9.04
C THR A 617 21.13 -12.33 -7.99
N THR A 618 19.91 -12.74 -8.35
CA THR A 618 18.80 -13.01 -7.40
C THR A 618 17.95 -14.23 -7.78
N GLY A 619 18.42 -15.13 -8.64
CA GLY A 619 17.62 -16.27 -9.07
C GLY A 619 18.31 -17.20 -10.06
N VAL A 620 17.66 -18.32 -10.35
CA VAL A 620 18.10 -19.33 -11.31
C VAL A 620 16.99 -19.54 -12.33
N HIS A 621 17.38 -19.61 -13.59
CA HIS A 621 16.48 -19.81 -14.72
C HIS A 621 17.00 -20.93 -15.60
N LEU A 622 16.08 -21.66 -16.22
CA LEU A 622 16.36 -22.80 -17.08
C LEU A 622 15.91 -22.50 -18.52
N ILE A 623 16.80 -22.74 -19.48
CA ILE A 623 16.48 -22.79 -20.91
C ILE A 623 16.64 -24.26 -21.34
N ASN A 624 15.51 -24.95 -21.55
CA ASN A 624 15.46 -26.30 -22.11
C ASN A 624 15.18 -26.19 -23.62
N GLY A 625 16.13 -26.70 -24.42
CA GLY A 625 16.19 -26.52 -25.87
C GLY A 625 16.47 -25.08 -26.32
N LEU A 626 17.14 -24.94 -27.47
CA LEU A 626 17.51 -23.63 -28.04
C LEU A 626 16.32 -22.80 -28.55
N ASP A 627 15.15 -23.41 -28.73
CA ASP A 627 13.88 -22.72 -29.01
C ASP A 627 13.03 -22.46 -27.74
N GLY A 628 13.52 -22.86 -26.57
CA GLY A 628 12.82 -22.74 -25.30
C GLY A 628 12.82 -21.33 -24.71
N LEU A 629 11.72 -20.95 -24.07
CA LEU A 629 11.68 -19.76 -23.22
C LEU A 629 12.35 -20.05 -21.88
N ALA A 630 13.18 -19.11 -21.40
CA ALA A 630 13.75 -19.20 -20.05
C ALA A 630 12.63 -19.25 -18.99
N THR A 631 12.62 -20.30 -18.18
CA THR A 631 11.72 -20.48 -17.04
C THR A 631 12.45 -20.15 -15.75
N THR A 632 11.84 -19.37 -14.86
CA THR A 632 12.41 -19.16 -13.52
C THR A 632 12.13 -20.39 -12.68
N ILE A 633 13.18 -21.03 -12.16
CA ILE A 633 13.07 -22.20 -11.27
C ILE A 633 13.30 -21.83 -9.80
N PHE A 634 14.04 -20.73 -9.53
CA PHE A 634 14.29 -20.25 -8.17
C PHE A 634 14.46 -18.73 -8.14
N GLU A 635 13.87 -18.05 -7.15
CA GLU A 635 14.11 -16.62 -6.85
C GLU A 635 14.52 -16.43 -5.39
N SER A 636 15.34 -15.42 -5.12
CA SER A 636 15.86 -15.12 -3.79
C SER A 636 15.96 -13.62 -3.54
N GLU A 637 15.57 -13.19 -2.34
CA GLU A 637 15.86 -11.84 -1.85
C GLU A 637 17.36 -11.64 -1.58
N ASN A 638 18.12 -12.72 -1.41
CA ASN A 638 19.56 -12.69 -1.23
C ASN A 638 20.30 -12.73 -2.56
N ARG A 639 21.51 -12.15 -2.58
CA ARG A 639 22.34 -12.16 -3.77
C ARG A 639 22.97 -13.54 -3.96
N VAL A 640 22.68 -14.19 -5.09
CA VAL A 640 23.40 -15.37 -5.55
C VAL A 640 24.79 -14.93 -6.05
N LYS A 641 25.85 -15.58 -5.54
CA LYS A 641 27.25 -15.32 -5.91
C LYS A 641 27.76 -16.30 -6.96
N GLN A 642 27.45 -17.58 -6.77
CA GLN A 642 27.92 -18.70 -7.58
C GLN A 642 26.94 -19.87 -7.43
N ALA A 643 26.92 -20.75 -8.42
CA ALA A 643 26.30 -22.06 -8.37
C ALA A 643 27.28 -23.17 -8.80
N ALA A 644 26.95 -24.40 -8.42
CA ALA A 644 27.55 -25.63 -8.93
C ALA A 644 26.41 -26.63 -9.20
N VAL A 645 26.54 -27.43 -10.26
CA VAL A 645 25.56 -28.46 -10.66
C VAL A 645 26.24 -29.82 -10.80
N ALA A 646 25.54 -30.88 -10.40
CA ALA A 646 25.88 -32.28 -10.61
C ALA A 646 24.71 -33.17 -10.15
N ASP A 647 24.51 -34.31 -10.81
CA ASP A 647 23.78 -35.47 -10.30
C ASP A 647 24.51 -36.01 -9.05
N ILE A 648 23.99 -35.69 -7.86
CA ILE A 648 24.65 -36.03 -6.58
C ILE A 648 24.16 -37.34 -5.96
N ASP A 649 23.08 -37.94 -6.46
CA ASP A 649 22.53 -39.22 -5.94
C ASP A 649 22.41 -40.35 -6.98
N SER A 650 22.87 -40.10 -8.20
CA SER A 650 22.91 -41.01 -9.35
C SER A 650 21.54 -41.43 -9.88
N ASP A 651 20.54 -40.53 -9.84
CA ASP A 651 19.22 -40.78 -10.44
C ASP A 651 19.10 -40.36 -11.92
N GLY A 652 20.07 -39.60 -12.43
CA GLY A 652 20.12 -39.09 -13.81
C GLY A 652 19.66 -37.64 -13.98
N LEU A 653 19.35 -36.92 -12.89
CA LEU A 653 18.96 -35.51 -12.88
C LEU A 653 19.97 -34.67 -12.10
N ASP A 654 20.36 -33.50 -12.61
CA ASP A 654 21.29 -32.63 -11.87
C ASP A 654 20.65 -31.90 -10.68
N GLU A 655 21.32 -31.90 -9.53
CA GLU A 655 21.10 -30.96 -8.43
C GLU A 655 21.87 -29.66 -8.63
N ILE A 656 21.44 -28.60 -7.94
CA ILE A 656 22.16 -27.32 -7.86
C ILE A 656 22.45 -26.91 -6.42
N ALA A 657 23.71 -26.56 -6.16
CA ALA A 657 24.11 -25.77 -5.00
C ALA A 657 24.11 -24.28 -5.36
N LEU A 658 23.55 -23.43 -4.50
CA LEU A 658 23.58 -21.97 -4.59
C LEU A 658 24.29 -21.34 -3.39
N LEU A 659 25.31 -20.54 -3.66
CA LEU A 659 26.00 -19.72 -2.66
C LEU A 659 25.37 -18.32 -2.63
N MET A 660 24.76 -17.95 -1.49
CA MET A 660 23.97 -16.73 -1.33
C MET A 660 24.46 -15.86 -0.17
N GLY A 661 24.27 -14.54 -0.26
CA GLY A 661 24.53 -13.58 0.83
C GLY A 661 23.67 -12.31 0.75
N ILE A 662 23.49 -11.64 1.89
CA ILE A 662 22.60 -10.47 2.02
C ILE A 662 23.18 -9.24 1.29
N TYR A 663 22.35 -8.52 0.54
CA TYR A 663 22.75 -7.36 -0.29
C TYR A 663 23.34 -6.17 0.50
N SER A 664 22.94 -6.00 1.77
CA SER A 664 23.18 -4.78 2.56
C SER A 664 23.92 -5.00 3.89
N ASP A 665 24.37 -6.22 4.20
CA ASP A 665 24.91 -6.55 5.52
C ASP A 665 26.46 -6.56 5.55
N PRO A 666 27.10 -5.66 6.32
CA PRO A 666 28.55 -5.69 6.53
C PRO A 666 29.03 -6.82 7.46
N ASP A 667 28.13 -7.56 8.13
CA ASP A 667 28.46 -8.67 9.03
C ASP A 667 28.38 -10.06 8.36
N TYR A 668 28.21 -10.11 7.02
CA TYR A 668 28.41 -11.30 6.15
C TYR A 668 27.76 -12.62 6.64
N THR A 669 26.44 -12.63 6.79
CA THR A 669 25.71 -13.91 6.80
C THR A 669 25.58 -14.42 5.36
N GLU A 670 26.32 -15.48 5.08
CA GLU A 670 26.33 -16.18 3.79
C GLU A 670 25.90 -17.62 4.01
N SER A 671 25.27 -18.23 3.02
CA SER A 671 24.77 -19.59 3.12
C SER A 671 24.86 -20.32 1.80
N VAL A 672 25.06 -21.63 1.88
CA VAL A 672 24.81 -22.54 0.76
C VAL A 672 23.43 -23.16 0.94
N GLN A 673 22.70 -23.34 -0.15
CA GLN A 673 21.49 -24.17 -0.23
C GLN A 673 21.62 -25.13 -1.41
N VAL A 674 21.13 -26.36 -1.27
CA VAL A 674 21.10 -27.36 -2.34
C VAL A 674 19.68 -27.82 -2.55
N PHE A 675 19.25 -27.94 -3.81
CA PHE A 675 17.96 -28.46 -4.22
C PHE A 675 18.08 -29.15 -5.59
N ASN A 676 17.13 -30.03 -5.91
CA ASN A 676 17.02 -30.67 -7.23
C ASN A 676 16.51 -29.65 -8.26
N LEU A 677 17.09 -29.60 -9.46
CA LEU A 677 16.73 -28.60 -10.48
C LEU A 677 15.29 -28.77 -11.01
N ALA A 678 14.76 -29.99 -11.03
CA ALA A 678 13.39 -30.29 -11.43
C ALA A 678 12.36 -30.10 -10.30
N GLU A 679 12.77 -30.22 -9.03
CA GLU A 679 11.93 -29.97 -7.84
C GLU A 679 12.50 -28.88 -6.90
N PRO A 680 12.63 -27.61 -7.34
CA PRO A 680 13.34 -26.56 -6.60
C PRO A 680 12.67 -26.08 -5.29
N GLU A 681 11.42 -26.47 -5.02
CA GLU A 681 10.80 -26.26 -3.70
C GLU A 681 11.36 -27.20 -2.62
N LEU A 682 12.06 -28.29 -3.01
CA LEU A 682 12.67 -29.25 -2.08
C LEU A 682 14.13 -28.89 -1.80
N VAL A 683 14.35 -28.09 -0.75
CA VAL A 683 15.69 -27.86 -0.20
C VAL A 683 16.21 -29.16 0.44
N LEU A 684 17.21 -29.76 -0.21
CA LEU A 684 17.90 -30.98 0.23
C LEU A 684 18.88 -30.67 1.38
N PHE A 685 19.58 -29.53 1.28
CA PHE A 685 20.58 -29.12 2.25
C PHE A 685 20.66 -27.59 2.40
N SER A 686 21.08 -27.13 3.58
CA SER A 686 21.45 -25.74 3.82
C SER A 686 22.48 -25.63 4.94
N SER A 687 23.49 -24.78 4.77
CA SER A 687 24.46 -24.45 5.83
C SER A 687 24.89 -22.99 5.78
N GLU A 688 25.28 -22.44 6.93
CA GLU A 688 25.97 -21.15 7.01
C GLU A 688 27.41 -21.28 6.50
N THR A 689 27.90 -20.23 5.86
CA THR A 689 29.26 -20.12 5.29
C THR A 689 29.88 -18.79 5.70
N ALA A 690 31.21 -18.70 5.69
CA ALA A 690 31.91 -17.56 6.29
C ALA A 690 32.81 -16.81 5.30
N ASN A 691 32.27 -15.87 4.51
CA ASN A 691 32.97 -15.21 3.39
C ASN A 691 33.44 -16.27 2.38
N ALA A 692 32.49 -17.06 1.90
CA ALA A 692 32.69 -17.99 0.80
C ALA A 692 32.49 -17.26 -0.54
N THR A 693 33.20 -17.73 -1.55
CA THR A 693 33.18 -17.20 -2.93
C THR A 693 33.19 -18.29 -3.98
N TYR A 694 33.43 -19.55 -3.58
CA TYR A 694 33.61 -20.66 -4.49
C TYR A 694 33.16 -21.99 -3.86
N MET A 695 32.55 -22.85 -4.66
CA MET A 695 32.22 -24.23 -4.31
C MET A 695 32.24 -25.13 -5.57
N GLU A 696 32.27 -26.43 -5.33
CA GLU A 696 32.32 -27.47 -6.37
C GLU A 696 31.77 -28.80 -5.81
N PHE A 697 31.21 -29.63 -6.69
CA PHE A 697 30.87 -31.02 -6.38
C PHE A 697 31.95 -31.94 -6.96
N GLY A 698 32.34 -32.98 -6.22
CA GLY A 698 33.26 -34.00 -6.70
C GLY A 698 33.63 -34.99 -5.61
N ASN A 699 33.95 -36.22 -5.99
CA ASN A 699 34.38 -37.27 -5.06
C ASN A 699 35.82 -37.01 -4.58
N VAL A 700 36.01 -36.84 -3.27
CA VAL A 700 37.27 -36.59 -2.57
C VAL A 700 37.55 -37.61 -1.43
N ASP A 701 36.78 -38.70 -1.41
CA ASP A 701 36.68 -39.72 -0.34
C ASP A 701 36.83 -41.18 -0.91
N GLU A 702 36.71 -42.24 -0.09
CA GLU A 702 36.76 -43.65 -0.55
C GLU A 702 35.44 -44.21 -1.13
N ASP A 703 34.29 -43.53 -0.98
CA ASP A 703 32.99 -43.99 -1.47
C ASP A 703 32.66 -43.47 -2.88
N ALA A 704 31.40 -43.57 -3.32
CA ALA A 704 30.99 -43.26 -4.70
C ALA A 704 30.07 -42.03 -4.80
N SER A 705 29.68 -41.48 -3.66
CA SER A 705 28.95 -40.21 -3.54
C SER A 705 29.85 -39.05 -3.98
N LEU A 706 29.28 -37.86 -4.15
CA LEU A 706 30.04 -36.64 -4.38
C LEU A 706 30.11 -35.85 -3.07
N GLU A 707 31.16 -35.06 -2.88
CA GLU A 707 31.20 -34.08 -1.80
C GLU A 707 30.94 -32.68 -2.33
N LEU A 708 30.20 -31.88 -1.56
CA LEU A 708 30.15 -30.43 -1.71
C LEU A 708 31.36 -29.82 -0.99
N VAL A 709 32.35 -29.35 -1.76
CA VAL A 709 33.54 -28.65 -1.27
C VAL A 709 33.30 -27.14 -1.36
N ILE A 710 33.42 -26.42 -0.23
CA ILE A 710 33.20 -24.97 -0.14
C ILE A 710 34.52 -24.28 0.25
N ASN A 711 34.88 -23.18 -0.43
CA ASN A 711 36.20 -22.57 -0.26
C ASN A 711 36.45 -21.93 1.12
N ASP A 712 35.43 -21.82 1.99
CA ASP A 712 35.61 -21.44 3.39
C ASP A 712 36.15 -22.58 4.28
N GLY A 713 36.36 -23.78 3.71
CA GLY A 713 37.02 -24.92 4.35
C GLY A 713 36.09 -26.08 4.68
N GLN A 714 34.80 -25.99 4.34
CA GLN A 714 33.80 -27.04 4.62
C GLN A 714 33.77 -28.09 3.49
N VAL A 715 33.64 -29.37 3.86
CA VAL A 715 33.42 -30.49 2.94
C VAL A 715 32.27 -31.35 3.48
N TYR A 716 31.23 -31.54 2.67
CA TYR A 716 30.03 -32.30 3.03
C TYR A 716 29.80 -33.46 2.06
N ASP A 717 29.64 -34.67 2.56
CA ASP A 717 29.11 -35.81 1.79
C ASP A 717 27.68 -35.52 1.34
N THR A 718 27.36 -35.64 0.05
CA THR A 718 26.01 -35.36 -0.48
C THR A 718 24.97 -36.41 -0.10
N GLN A 719 25.38 -37.66 0.15
CA GLN A 719 24.45 -38.75 0.44
C GLN A 719 23.85 -38.65 1.85
N THR A 720 24.61 -38.17 2.83
CA THR A 720 24.13 -38.01 4.22
C THR A 720 24.11 -36.57 4.73
N TRP A 721 24.67 -35.62 3.99
CA TRP A 721 24.88 -34.21 4.39
C TRP A 721 25.68 -34.04 5.69
N ALA A 722 26.55 -35.01 5.99
CA ALA A 722 27.47 -34.94 7.11
C ALA A 722 28.68 -34.05 6.78
N LEU A 723 29.07 -33.18 7.72
CA LEU A 723 30.32 -32.44 7.64
C LEU A 723 31.49 -33.42 7.88
N GLU A 724 32.16 -33.77 6.79
CA GLU A 724 33.29 -34.70 6.73
C GLU A 724 34.57 -34.03 7.24
N TRP A 725 34.85 -32.84 6.70
CA TRP A 725 36.04 -32.06 7.02
C TRP A 725 35.74 -30.57 7.18
N LEU A 726 36.38 -29.95 8.18
CA LEU A 726 36.45 -28.50 8.36
C LEU A 726 37.92 -28.08 8.43
N ASN A 727 38.43 -27.50 7.35
CA ASN A 727 39.74 -26.89 7.31
C ASN A 727 39.69 -25.47 7.88
N GLU A 728 40.15 -25.27 9.13
CA GLU A 728 40.20 -23.94 9.78
C GLU A 728 41.02 -22.89 8.98
N ASN A 729 41.88 -23.30 8.04
CA ASN A 729 42.67 -22.39 7.19
C ASN A 729 41.99 -22.04 5.87
N ARG A 730 40.84 -22.64 5.54
CA ARG A 730 40.07 -22.44 4.29
C ARG A 730 40.79 -22.93 3.03
N PHE A 731 40.13 -22.83 1.87
CA PHE A 731 40.66 -23.25 0.55
C PHE A 731 40.78 -22.06 -0.44
N GLY A 732 41.53 -21.02 -0.07
CA GLY A 732 41.86 -19.93 -0.99
C GLY A 732 40.67 -19.11 -1.49
N ASP A 733 40.86 -18.43 -2.64
CA ASP A 733 39.82 -17.61 -3.29
C ASP A 733 39.04 -18.43 -4.34
N VAL A 734 39.70 -19.43 -4.95
CA VAL A 734 39.19 -20.33 -5.99
C VAL A 734 39.64 -21.77 -5.70
N ILE A 735 38.80 -22.74 -6.07
CA ILE A 735 39.09 -24.18 -5.99
C ILE A 735 38.82 -24.87 -7.35
N SER A 736 39.38 -26.06 -7.50
CA SER A 736 39.11 -27.05 -8.56
C SER A 736 39.34 -28.45 -7.98
N LEU A 737 38.57 -29.45 -8.39
CA LEU A 737 38.69 -30.84 -7.93
C LEU A 737 39.23 -31.71 -9.07
N GLY A 738 40.23 -32.55 -8.80
CA GLY A 738 40.75 -33.49 -9.81
C GLY A 738 41.64 -34.58 -9.26
N ASP A 739 41.70 -35.73 -9.95
CA ASP A 739 42.46 -36.93 -9.55
C ASP A 739 43.92 -36.80 -10.03
N LEU A 740 44.78 -36.22 -9.19
CA LEU A 740 46.14 -35.80 -9.57
C LEU A 740 47.16 -36.93 -9.56
N ASP A 741 46.83 -38.09 -8.96
CA ASP A 741 47.70 -39.28 -8.95
C ASP A 741 47.06 -40.55 -9.57
N ASN A 742 45.86 -40.41 -10.16
CA ASN A 742 45.07 -41.47 -10.78
C ASN A 742 44.78 -42.63 -9.78
N ASN A 743 44.22 -42.28 -8.62
CA ASN A 743 43.76 -43.25 -7.62
C ASN A 743 42.23 -43.48 -7.65
N GLY A 744 41.47 -42.62 -8.32
CA GLY A 744 40.01 -42.61 -8.39
C GLY A 744 39.34 -41.61 -7.44
N ILE A 745 40.10 -40.80 -6.72
CA ILE A 745 39.64 -39.84 -5.70
C ILE A 745 40.27 -38.48 -6.02
N SER A 746 39.47 -37.42 -6.03
CA SER A 746 39.97 -36.06 -6.33
C SER A 746 40.73 -35.44 -5.17
N GLU A 747 41.85 -34.79 -5.46
CA GLU A 747 42.43 -33.78 -4.59
C GLU A 747 41.72 -32.42 -4.73
N ILE A 748 41.65 -31.68 -3.62
CA ILE A 748 41.18 -30.29 -3.62
C ILE A 748 42.37 -29.39 -3.97
N VAL A 749 42.33 -28.82 -5.17
CA VAL A 749 43.28 -27.80 -5.63
C VAL A 749 42.73 -26.43 -5.26
N SER A 750 43.49 -25.66 -4.48
CA SER A 750 43.11 -24.30 -4.07
C SER A 750 44.14 -23.26 -4.48
N ALA A 751 43.69 -22.07 -4.87
CA ALA A 751 44.55 -20.97 -5.27
C ALA A 751 44.00 -19.61 -4.81
N SER A 752 44.85 -18.57 -4.86
CA SER A 752 44.48 -17.22 -4.41
C SER A 752 45.17 -16.12 -5.20
N ALA A 753 44.49 -15.00 -5.37
CA ALA A 753 44.89 -13.85 -6.20
C ALA A 753 46.03 -13.00 -5.61
N ARG A 754 46.75 -13.55 -4.62
CA ARG A 754 47.98 -13.00 -4.00
C ARG A 754 48.92 -14.08 -3.46
N GLY A 755 48.71 -15.35 -3.80
CA GLY A 755 49.28 -16.47 -3.04
C GLY A 755 49.78 -17.65 -3.88
N GLU A 756 49.49 -18.83 -3.34
CA GLU A 756 50.13 -20.11 -3.67
C GLU A 756 49.08 -21.09 -4.19
N ILE A 757 49.47 -22.05 -5.04
CA ILE A 757 48.64 -23.22 -5.37
C ILE A 757 48.87 -24.27 -4.28
N THR A 758 47.79 -24.74 -3.65
CA THR A 758 47.84 -25.65 -2.51
C THR A 758 46.97 -26.88 -2.78
N ILE A 759 47.53 -28.06 -2.58
CA ILE A 759 46.85 -29.35 -2.80
C ILE A 759 46.49 -29.94 -1.44
N HIS A 760 45.24 -30.33 -1.27
CA HIS A 760 44.73 -30.98 -0.06
C HIS A 760 44.08 -32.32 -0.42
N SER A 761 44.31 -33.33 0.42
CA SER A 761 43.52 -34.56 0.40
C SER A 761 42.47 -34.48 1.51
N ALA A 762 41.19 -34.65 1.17
CA ALA A 762 40.12 -34.73 2.14
C ALA A 762 40.20 -36.05 2.94
N GLN A 763 40.51 -37.18 2.28
CA GLN A 763 40.80 -38.47 2.92
C GLN A 763 41.83 -38.36 4.09
N SER A 764 42.93 -37.63 3.89
CA SER A 764 43.94 -37.42 4.94
C SER A 764 43.73 -36.14 5.78
N GLN A 765 42.69 -35.36 5.47
CA GLN A 765 42.34 -34.07 6.08
C GLN A 765 43.53 -33.11 6.20
N SER A 766 44.37 -33.05 5.17
CA SER A 766 45.64 -32.31 5.22
C SER A 766 46.10 -31.79 3.86
N GLN A 767 46.78 -30.65 3.91
CA GLN A 767 47.61 -30.16 2.82
C GLN A 767 48.76 -31.16 2.53
N ILE A 768 48.85 -31.59 1.27
CA ILE A 768 49.88 -32.51 0.75
C ILE A 768 50.85 -31.85 -0.24
N GLY A 769 50.43 -30.75 -0.90
CA GLY A 769 51.23 -30.00 -1.86
C GLY A 769 51.23 -28.49 -1.63
N LEU A 770 52.31 -27.81 -2.04
CA LEU A 770 52.39 -26.35 -2.11
C LEU A 770 53.31 -25.88 -3.25
N LEU A 771 52.80 -24.97 -4.10
CA LEU A 771 53.56 -24.25 -5.12
C LEU A 771 53.39 -22.74 -4.93
N GLY A 772 54.41 -22.11 -4.37
CA GLY A 772 54.36 -20.71 -3.95
C GLY A 772 54.53 -19.67 -5.06
N ASP A 773 54.08 -18.44 -4.76
CA ASP A 773 54.39 -17.20 -5.50
C ASP A 773 53.86 -17.20 -6.96
N GLN A 774 52.58 -17.55 -7.16
CA GLN A 774 51.96 -17.72 -8.49
C GLN A 774 50.87 -16.70 -8.88
N ASP A 775 50.26 -15.98 -7.93
CA ASP A 775 49.28 -14.89 -8.21
C ASP A 775 48.12 -15.35 -9.13
N ILE A 776 47.35 -16.35 -8.69
CA ILE A 776 46.39 -17.08 -9.55
C ILE A 776 44.96 -16.55 -9.42
N CYS A 777 44.32 -16.33 -10.57
CA CYS A 777 42.93 -15.86 -10.69
C CYS A 777 41.95 -16.96 -11.12
N SER A 778 42.44 -18.00 -11.79
CA SER A 778 41.64 -19.14 -12.23
C SER A 778 42.50 -20.40 -12.18
N VAL A 779 41.91 -21.48 -11.68
CA VAL A 779 42.48 -22.82 -11.66
C VAL A 779 41.43 -23.77 -12.23
N HIS A 780 41.89 -24.78 -12.98
CA HIS A 780 41.09 -25.84 -13.58
C HIS A 780 41.91 -27.13 -13.54
N THR A 781 41.25 -28.27 -13.42
CA THR A 781 41.87 -29.61 -13.42
C THR A 781 41.37 -30.39 -14.63
N ALA A 782 42.31 -30.97 -15.38
CA ALA A 782 42.01 -31.81 -16.53
C ALA A 782 43.23 -32.64 -16.91
N ASN A 783 43.01 -33.83 -17.47
CA ASN A 783 44.03 -34.58 -18.17
C ASN A 783 44.41 -33.85 -19.48
N VAL A 784 45.65 -33.32 -19.55
CA VAL A 784 46.12 -32.56 -20.73
C VAL A 784 47.38 -33.13 -21.36
N ASP A 785 47.76 -34.37 -21.01
CA ASP A 785 48.79 -35.11 -21.71
C ASP A 785 48.38 -36.52 -22.19
N SER A 786 49.07 -37.57 -21.75
CA SER A 786 48.97 -38.93 -22.25
C SER A 786 49.04 -40.00 -21.16
N ASP A 787 49.32 -39.61 -19.92
CA ASP A 787 49.06 -40.45 -18.76
C ASP A 787 47.61 -40.20 -18.24
N PRO A 788 47.08 -41.02 -17.32
CA PRO A 788 45.67 -40.95 -16.94
C PRO A 788 45.37 -39.99 -15.77
N ALA A 789 46.40 -39.41 -15.12
CA ALA A 789 46.20 -38.42 -14.06
C ALA A 789 45.81 -37.05 -14.62
N GLU A 790 45.32 -36.16 -13.76
CA GLU A 790 44.95 -34.81 -14.15
C GLU A 790 46.04 -33.77 -13.82
N GLU A 791 46.22 -32.81 -14.71
CA GLU A 791 47.07 -31.64 -14.48
C GLU A 791 46.29 -30.50 -13.85
N ILE A 792 47.00 -29.72 -13.05
CA ILE A 792 46.56 -28.41 -12.57
C ILE A 792 46.87 -27.36 -13.65
N ILE A 793 45.85 -26.78 -14.26
CA ILE A 793 45.97 -25.64 -15.19
C ILE A 793 45.71 -24.34 -14.42
N ALA A 794 46.68 -23.43 -14.40
CA ALA A 794 46.63 -22.22 -13.59
C ALA A 794 46.83 -20.94 -14.42
N GLY A 795 45.90 -19.98 -14.25
CA GLY A 795 45.89 -18.68 -14.90
C GLY A 795 46.31 -17.55 -13.96
N VAL A 796 47.32 -16.78 -14.36
CA VAL A 796 47.92 -15.71 -13.52
C VAL A 796 47.15 -14.39 -13.65
N CYS A 797 46.89 -13.71 -12.53
CA CYS A 797 46.21 -12.41 -12.46
C CYS A 797 47.02 -11.26 -13.09
N SER A 798 48.26 -11.04 -12.64
CA SER A 798 49.07 -9.87 -13.03
C SER A 798 49.92 -10.06 -14.29
N SER A 799 49.90 -11.25 -14.89
CA SER A 799 50.71 -11.59 -16.05
C SER A 799 49.87 -12.17 -17.19
N ARG A 800 50.53 -12.49 -18.29
CA ARG A 800 49.94 -13.13 -19.47
C ARG A 800 50.39 -14.59 -19.56
N ASN A 801 50.23 -15.37 -18.50
CA ASN A 801 50.76 -16.73 -18.43
C ASN A 801 49.70 -17.72 -17.97
N ILE A 802 49.67 -18.87 -18.64
CA ILE A 802 48.91 -20.07 -18.25
C ILE A 802 49.93 -21.20 -18.16
N SER A 803 49.88 -21.98 -17.10
CA SER A 803 50.80 -23.10 -16.88
C SER A 803 50.04 -24.34 -16.45
N ALA A 804 50.44 -25.50 -16.99
CA ALA A 804 49.97 -26.81 -16.54
C ALA A 804 51.04 -27.50 -15.69
N TYR A 805 50.61 -28.17 -14.62
CA TYR A 805 51.49 -28.88 -13.69
C TYR A 805 50.89 -30.24 -13.29
N SER A 806 51.59 -31.35 -13.53
CA SER A 806 51.31 -32.61 -12.82
C SER A 806 51.81 -32.54 -11.38
N PHE A 807 51.16 -33.27 -10.48
CA PHE A 807 51.52 -33.38 -9.06
C PHE A 807 51.79 -34.84 -8.67
N ILE A 808 53.06 -35.27 -8.80
CA ILE A 808 53.48 -36.67 -8.64
C ILE A 808 54.42 -36.82 -7.44
N ASP A 809 54.25 -37.87 -6.63
CA ASP A 809 55.09 -38.16 -5.44
C ASP A 809 55.15 -36.98 -4.43
N ASN A 810 54.07 -36.19 -4.32
CA ASN A 810 54.00 -34.91 -3.58
C ASN A 810 54.93 -33.79 -4.11
N GLY A 811 55.22 -33.78 -5.42
CA GLY A 811 56.02 -32.76 -6.08
C GLY A 811 55.40 -32.25 -7.38
N PHE A 812 55.50 -30.95 -7.62
CA PHE A 812 55.05 -30.33 -8.87
C PHE A 812 56.11 -30.47 -9.98
N SER A 813 55.67 -30.82 -11.17
CA SER A 813 56.41 -30.64 -12.43
C SER A 813 55.61 -29.78 -13.38
N THR A 814 56.21 -28.76 -14.00
CA THR A 814 55.55 -28.00 -15.07
C THR A 814 55.60 -28.78 -16.37
N ASN A 815 54.44 -29.09 -16.95
CA ASN A 815 54.30 -29.81 -18.21
C ASN A 815 54.51 -28.83 -19.36
N TRP A 816 53.80 -27.70 -19.31
CA TRP A 816 53.96 -26.59 -20.24
C TRP A 816 53.62 -25.23 -19.60
N SER A 817 54.07 -24.17 -20.25
CA SER A 817 53.75 -22.78 -19.90
C SER A 817 53.53 -22.00 -21.20
N ARG A 818 52.37 -21.38 -21.35
CA ARG A 818 51.88 -20.71 -22.56
C ARG A 818 51.63 -19.23 -22.25
N SER A 819 51.95 -18.34 -23.19
CA SER A 819 51.64 -16.92 -23.04
C SER A 819 50.26 -16.59 -23.57
N SER A 820 49.42 -15.97 -22.74
CA SER A 820 48.16 -15.34 -23.17
C SER A 820 48.45 -14.07 -23.99
N VAL A 821 47.49 -13.67 -24.83
CA VAL A 821 47.52 -12.37 -25.51
C VAL A 821 47.03 -11.22 -24.62
N GLU A 822 46.40 -11.54 -23.48
CA GLU A 822 45.74 -10.63 -22.54
C GLU A 822 46.32 -10.75 -21.12
N TYR A 823 46.14 -9.72 -20.29
CA TYR A 823 46.52 -9.73 -18.86
C TYR A 823 45.38 -10.20 -17.98
N GLY A 824 45.70 -11.05 -17.00
CA GLY A 824 44.70 -11.75 -16.22
C GLY A 824 44.11 -12.89 -17.03
N VAL A 825 43.89 -14.03 -16.39
CA VAL A 825 43.28 -15.20 -17.00
C VAL A 825 42.19 -15.68 -16.07
N ILE A 826 40.95 -15.70 -16.58
CA ILE A 826 39.74 -16.07 -15.84
C ILE A 826 38.91 -17.07 -16.65
N SER A 827 38.07 -17.81 -15.94
CA SER A 827 37.19 -18.86 -16.48
C SER A 827 37.91 -19.88 -17.38
N ILE A 828 39.09 -20.37 -16.96
CA ILE A 828 39.75 -21.48 -17.67
C ILE A 828 38.82 -22.69 -17.69
N THR A 829 38.71 -23.34 -18.84
CA THR A 829 38.11 -24.67 -19.00
C THR A 829 38.82 -25.42 -20.15
N THR A 830 38.48 -26.69 -20.36
CA THR A 830 38.99 -27.54 -21.43
C THR A 830 37.88 -28.38 -22.06
N GLY A 831 37.92 -28.59 -23.38
CA GLY A 831 36.97 -29.44 -24.09
C GLY A 831 37.28 -29.59 -25.58
N ASP A 832 36.75 -30.64 -26.22
CA ASP A 832 36.84 -30.86 -27.67
C ASP A 832 35.84 -29.95 -28.39
N SER A 833 36.24 -28.71 -28.63
CA SER A 833 35.37 -27.65 -29.16
C SER A 833 35.45 -27.50 -30.67
N ASP A 834 36.56 -27.93 -31.29
CA ASP A 834 36.68 -27.98 -32.74
C ASP A 834 36.30 -29.34 -33.36
N ASN A 835 35.93 -30.30 -32.49
CA ASN A 835 35.35 -31.60 -32.81
C ASN A 835 36.32 -32.52 -33.59
N ASP A 836 37.61 -32.44 -33.27
CA ASP A 836 38.67 -33.29 -33.84
C ASP A 836 39.06 -34.50 -32.98
N GLY A 837 38.54 -34.58 -31.74
CA GLY A 837 38.80 -35.65 -30.78
C GLY A 837 39.94 -35.36 -29.80
N LEU A 838 40.49 -34.14 -29.79
CA LEU A 838 41.46 -33.64 -28.82
C LEU A 838 40.83 -32.53 -27.96
N LEU A 839 41.57 -32.06 -26.94
CA LEU A 839 41.10 -30.97 -26.08
C LEU A 839 41.70 -29.62 -26.51
N GLU A 840 40.84 -28.61 -26.60
CA GLU A 840 41.23 -27.21 -26.52
C GLU A 840 41.24 -26.74 -25.06
N LEU A 841 41.99 -25.66 -24.84
CA LEU A 841 42.00 -24.82 -23.66
C LEU A 841 41.26 -23.51 -23.99
N HIS A 842 40.27 -23.14 -23.18
CA HIS A 842 39.47 -21.92 -23.32
C HIS A 842 39.67 -21.02 -22.12
N TRP A 843 39.76 -19.70 -22.32
CA TRP A 843 39.82 -18.73 -21.23
C TRP A 843 39.35 -17.34 -21.67
N ALA A 844 39.03 -16.50 -20.70
CA ALA A 844 38.75 -15.07 -20.88
C ALA A 844 39.88 -14.20 -20.30
N GLY A 845 40.05 -13.00 -20.87
CA GLY A 845 40.98 -12.00 -20.34
C GLY A 845 40.49 -11.41 -19.02
N GLY A 846 41.31 -11.45 -17.98
CA GLY A 846 40.96 -11.05 -16.61
C GLY A 846 40.90 -9.53 -16.36
N SER A 847 40.92 -8.70 -17.40
CA SER A 847 40.75 -7.25 -17.28
C SER A 847 39.28 -6.89 -17.48
N ALA A 848 38.73 -5.97 -16.69
CA ALA A 848 37.36 -5.49 -16.85
C ALA A 848 37.11 -4.68 -18.17
N GLN A 849 38.13 -4.57 -19.02
CA GLN A 849 38.07 -3.99 -20.37
C GLN A 849 38.42 -5.04 -21.45
N SER A 850 38.62 -6.31 -21.05
CA SER A 850 38.73 -7.42 -21.98
C SER A 850 37.36 -7.72 -22.56
N ASP A 851 37.35 -8.03 -23.85
CA ASP A 851 36.22 -8.64 -24.52
C ASP A 851 36.66 -9.95 -25.23
N ASP A 852 37.91 -10.38 -25.05
CA ASP A 852 38.57 -11.47 -25.79
C ASP A 852 38.31 -12.84 -25.14
N LEU A 853 37.52 -13.68 -25.83
CA LEU A 853 37.44 -15.11 -25.58
C LEU A 853 38.56 -15.81 -26.37
N LEU A 854 39.39 -16.59 -25.69
CA LEU A 854 40.65 -17.10 -26.22
C LEU A 854 40.71 -18.61 -26.14
N ILE A 855 41.15 -19.23 -27.23
CA ILE A 855 41.09 -20.68 -27.43
C ILE A 855 42.42 -21.16 -28.05
N SER A 856 42.94 -22.27 -27.53
CA SER A 856 44.18 -22.89 -27.98
C SER A 856 44.07 -24.41 -27.89
N ASP A 857 44.41 -25.08 -28.97
CA ASP A 857 44.72 -26.51 -28.98
C ASP A 857 45.86 -26.82 -27.97
N ILE A 858 45.67 -27.86 -27.16
CA ILE A 858 46.57 -28.25 -26.07
C ILE A 858 47.78 -29.05 -26.56
N TYR A 859 47.62 -29.81 -27.65
CA TYR A 859 48.59 -30.79 -28.13
C TYR A 859 49.51 -30.24 -29.24
N THR A 860 49.25 -29.02 -29.71
CA THR A 860 50.12 -28.27 -30.63
C THR A 860 51.32 -27.62 -29.95
N GLU A 861 52.43 -27.52 -30.69
CA GLU A 861 53.72 -26.97 -30.25
C GLU A 861 53.62 -25.48 -29.84
N PRO A 862 54.37 -24.99 -28.83
CA PRO A 862 54.21 -23.63 -28.31
C PRO A 862 54.50 -22.47 -29.28
N SER A 863 55.14 -22.73 -30.43
CA SER A 863 55.31 -21.75 -31.50
C SER A 863 54.06 -21.53 -32.36
N ASP A 864 53.13 -22.49 -32.31
CA ASP A 864 51.85 -22.48 -33.01
C ASP A 864 50.68 -22.12 -32.07
N ILE A 865 50.97 -21.44 -30.94
CA ILE A 865 50.02 -20.55 -30.24
C ILE A 865 49.79 -19.30 -31.10
N ILE A 866 49.33 -19.54 -32.32
CA ILE A 866 48.30 -18.73 -32.93
C ILE A 866 47.09 -18.94 -32.00
N PRO A 867 46.34 -17.90 -31.58
CA PRO A 867 44.97 -18.14 -31.14
C PRO A 867 44.27 -18.86 -32.30
N LYS A 868 44.14 -20.19 -32.17
CA LYS A 868 43.37 -21.00 -33.11
C LYS A 868 41.97 -20.41 -32.97
N ILE A 869 41.39 -20.05 -34.10
CA ILE A 869 40.15 -19.29 -34.18
C ILE A 869 40.30 -17.78 -33.82
N GLY A 870 39.86 -16.82 -34.63
CA GLY A 870 38.94 -16.93 -35.78
C GLY A 870 37.48 -16.64 -35.42
N ILE A 871 37.20 -16.34 -34.14
CA ILE A 871 36.12 -15.43 -33.78
C ILE A 871 36.40 -14.20 -34.63
N GLU A 872 35.39 -13.65 -35.28
CA GLU A 872 35.58 -12.46 -36.10
C GLU A 872 36.18 -11.37 -35.21
N ARG A 873 37.47 -11.06 -35.43
CA ARG A 873 38.27 -10.16 -34.57
C ARG A 873 37.58 -8.84 -34.32
N THR A 874 36.72 -8.46 -35.27
CA THR A 874 35.69 -7.42 -35.25
C THR A 874 34.65 -7.65 -34.14
N LEU A 875 35.02 -7.35 -32.90
CA LEU A 875 34.12 -7.25 -31.76
C LEU A 875 33.05 -6.20 -32.03
N LEU A 876 31.81 -6.62 -32.26
CA LEU A 876 30.72 -5.72 -32.63
C LEU A 876 30.15 -4.98 -31.42
N LYS A 877 30.10 -3.65 -31.48
CA LYS A 877 29.57 -2.78 -30.42
C LYS A 877 28.64 -1.72 -31.01
N SER A 878 27.43 -1.64 -30.47
CA SER A 878 26.34 -0.76 -30.95
C SER A 878 25.92 -1.05 -32.39
N PHE A 879 24.65 -1.41 -32.57
CA PHE A 879 24.11 -1.82 -33.85
C PHE A 879 23.18 -0.76 -34.43
N SER A 880 23.06 -0.69 -35.75
CA SER A 880 22.13 0.21 -36.43
C SER A 880 21.48 -0.49 -37.61
N SER A 881 20.15 -0.57 -37.60
CA SER A 881 19.37 -1.14 -38.71
C SER A 881 19.53 -0.30 -39.98
N ALA A 882 20.07 -0.89 -41.05
CA ALA A 882 20.15 -0.23 -42.35
C ALA A 882 18.91 -0.52 -43.22
N GLY A 883 18.38 -1.75 -43.15
CA GLY A 883 17.18 -2.17 -43.89
C GLY A 883 17.28 -3.63 -44.33
N TRP A 884 16.55 -3.96 -45.39
CA TRP A 884 16.64 -5.25 -46.08
C TRP A 884 17.20 -5.04 -47.48
N SER A 885 17.93 -6.03 -48.01
CA SER A 885 18.52 -5.91 -49.34
C SER A 885 18.80 -7.25 -50.01
N GLN A 886 18.67 -7.30 -51.34
CA GLN A 886 19.06 -8.43 -52.19
C GLN A 886 20.58 -8.45 -52.35
N ILE A 887 21.29 -9.33 -51.66
CA ILE A 887 22.76 -9.40 -51.75
C ILE A 887 23.19 -10.02 -53.09
N VAL A 888 22.46 -11.05 -53.52
CA VAL A 888 22.46 -11.61 -54.87
C VAL A 888 21.02 -11.96 -55.28
N GLU A 889 20.80 -12.34 -56.54
CA GLU A 889 19.46 -12.66 -57.07
C GLU A 889 18.80 -13.79 -56.26
N GLY A 890 17.78 -13.45 -55.47
CA GLY A 890 17.04 -14.39 -54.62
C GLY A 890 17.62 -14.63 -53.22
N ASP A 891 18.57 -13.79 -52.78
CA ASP A 891 19.19 -13.81 -51.45
C ASP A 891 18.95 -12.48 -50.75
N GLU A 892 17.78 -12.34 -50.11
CA GLU A 892 17.44 -11.17 -49.31
C GLU A 892 17.91 -11.34 -47.87
N ARG A 893 18.54 -10.30 -47.33
CA ARG A 893 19.08 -10.28 -45.97
C ARG A 893 18.68 -9.03 -45.22
N ALA A 894 18.54 -9.14 -43.91
CA ALA A 894 18.56 -7.98 -43.03
C ALA A 894 19.99 -7.42 -42.97
N VAL A 895 20.14 -6.11 -42.97
CA VAL A 895 21.42 -5.41 -43.06
C VAL A 895 21.56 -4.45 -41.88
N PHE A 896 22.66 -4.56 -41.16
CA PHE A 896 23.01 -3.73 -40.01
C PHE A 896 24.36 -3.04 -40.24
N PHE A 897 24.47 -1.79 -39.84
CA PHE A 897 25.72 -1.06 -39.73
C PHE A 897 26.21 -1.13 -38.28
N VAL A 898 27.50 -1.45 -38.10
CA VAL A 898 28.16 -1.48 -36.79
C VAL A 898 29.22 -0.37 -36.78
N PRO A 899 28.88 0.84 -36.30
CA PRO A 899 29.80 1.98 -36.29
C PRO A 899 31.02 1.80 -35.40
N ILE A 900 30.95 0.96 -34.36
CA ILE A 900 32.04 0.74 -33.41
C ILE A 900 32.43 -0.73 -33.41
N SER A 901 33.68 -1.03 -33.76
CA SER A 901 34.28 -2.34 -33.44
C SER A 901 35.74 -2.18 -33.01
N SER A 902 36.38 -3.30 -32.66
CA SER A 902 37.82 -3.42 -32.44
C SER A 902 38.68 -3.06 -33.67
N GLU A 903 38.15 -3.26 -34.88
CA GLU A 903 38.86 -3.11 -36.17
C GLU A 903 38.25 -1.99 -37.04
N GLY A 904 37.49 -1.05 -36.45
CA GLY A 904 36.77 0.03 -37.15
C GLY A 904 35.30 -0.30 -37.48
N SER A 905 34.60 0.54 -38.25
CA SER A 905 33.19 0.28 -38.57
C SER A 905 33.04 -0.80 -39.65
N VAL A 906 31.98 -1.63 -39.54
CA VAL A 906 31.66 -2.72 -40.48
C VAL A 906 30.17 -2.79 -40.82
N ILE A 907 29.82 -3.56 -41.86
CA ILE A 907 28.45 -3.93 -42.22
C ILE A 907 28.26 -5.41 -41.86
N VAL A 908 27.12 -5.74 -41.27
CA VAL A 908 26.69 -7.12 -41.01
C VAL A 908 25.45 -7.42 -41.85
N THR A 909 25.43 -8.57 -42.51
CA THR A 909 24.24 -9.09 -43.19
C THR A 909 23.79 -10.38 -42.54
N LEU A 910 22.49 -10.51 -42.29
CA LEU A 910 21.86 -11.63 -41.57
C LEU A 910 20.91 -12.38 -42.52
N GLU A 911 21.13 -13.67 -42.67
CA GLU A 911 20.32 -14.60 -43.46
C GLU A 911 19.07 -15.04 -42.67
N PRO A 912 17.97 -15.45 -43.36
CA PRO A 912 16.74 -15.91 -42.69
C PRO A 912 16.91 -17.11 -41.74
N ASP A 913 17.98 -17.88 -41.87
CA ASP A 913 18.32 -19.03 -41.01
C ASP A 913 19.30 -18.68 -39.87
N GLY A 914 19.59 -17.40 -39.69
CA GLY A 914 20.48 -16.90 -38.65
C GLY A 914 21.98 -16.93 -38.97
N LYS A 915 22.40 -17.44 -40.14
CA LYS A 915 23.78 -17.22 -40.59
C LYS A 915 24.02 -15.74 -40.84
N TYR A 916 25.21 -15.26 -40.56
CA TYR A 916 25.57 -13.86 -40.78
C TYR A 916 26.96 -13.74 -41.40
N ASN A 917 27.17 -12.64 -42.13
CA ASN A 917 28.46 -12.30 -42.72
C ASN A 917 28.83 -10.87 -42.34
N ILE A 918 30.06 -10.68 -41.85
CA ILE A 918 30.64 -9.36 -41.58
C ILE A 918 31.49 -8.91 -42.78
N SER A 919 31.33 -7.66 -43.18
CA SER A 919 32.16 -7.04 -44.22
C SER A 919 33.60 -6.86 -43.76
N LYS A 920 34.47 -6.45 -44.69
CA LYS A 920 35.73 -5.80 -44.30
C LYS A 920 35.42 -4.47 -43.61
N GLU A 921 36.39 -3.97 -42.85
CA GLU A 921 36.43 -2.58 -42.36
C GLU A 921 36.02 -1.60 -43.47
N VAL A 922 34.99 -0.78 -43.21
CA VAL A 922 34.56 0.31 -44.09
C VAL A 922 34.99 1.70 -43.59
N SER A 923 35.39 1.82 -42.32
CA SER A 923 35.83 3.09 -41.71
C SER A 923 36.82 2.86 -40.57
N ALA A 924 37.97 3.54 -40.61
CA ALA A 924 39.05 3.37 -39.64
C ALA A 924 38.89 4.15 -38.32
N ASP A 925 37.93 5.08 -38.26
CA ASP A 925 37.61 5.90 -37.09
C ASP A 925 36.12 5.74 -36.72
N ASN A 926 35.88 5.48 -35.45
CA ASN A 926 34.57 5.24 -34.83
C ASN A 926 33.76 6.56 -34.65
N SER A 927 34.11 7.64 -35.35
CA SER A 927 33.56 9.00 -35.18
C SER A 927 32.61 9.46 -36.30
N ALA A 928 32.05 8.52 -37.06
CA ALA A 928 31.23 8.77 -38.24
C ALA A 928 29.79 8.22 -38.09
N SER A 929 28.96 8.92 -37.32
CA SER A 929 27.52 8.65 -37.15
C SER A 929 27.15 7.24 -36.65
N PHE A 930 25.84 7.02 -36.51
CA PHE A 930 25.24 5.70 -36.30
C PHE A 930 24.27 5.34 -37.45
N HIS A 931 23.93 6.25 -38.36
CA HIS A 931 22.86 6.00 -39.34
C HIS A 931 23.37 5.52 -40.70
N ALA A 932 22.67 4.54 -41.26
CA ALA A 932 22.85 4.02 -42.61
C ALA A 932 21.50 3.58 -43.20
N VAL A 933 21.42 3.47 -44.52
CA VAL A 933 20.21 3.04 -45.23
C VAL A 933 20.55 2.18 -46.45
N THR A 934 19.84 1.07 -46.64
CA THR A 934 19.96 0.23 -47.84
C THR A 934 19.06 0.71 -48.98
N THR A 935 19.54 0.60 -50.22
CA THR A 935 18.82 0.93 -51.46
C THR A 935 19.47 0.15 -52.62
N ASP A 936 18.87 0.11 -53.80
CA ASP A 936 19.56 -0.22 -55.06
C ASP A 936 19.73 1.10 -55.83
N PHE A 937 20.69 1.95 -55.41
CA PHE A 937 20.80 3.32 -55.94
C PHE A 937 21.19 3.34 -57.42
N ASN A 938 21.66 2.21 -57.96
CA ASN A 938 22.19 2.10 -59.30
C ASN A 938 21.34 1.22 -60.25
N ASN A 939 20.24 0.64 -59.73
CA ASN A 939 19.31 -0.26 -60.42
C ASN A 939 19.99 -1.45 -61.13
N ASP A 940 21.03 -2.05 -60.54
CA ASP A 940 21.64 -3.28 -61.08
C ASP A 940 21.00 -4.57 -60.55
N GLY A 941 20.06 -4.45 -59.61
CA GLY A 941 19.34 -5.56 -58.98
C GLY A 941 20.03 -6.10 -57.72
N PHE A 942 21.14 -5.48 -57.28
CA PHE A 942 21.84 -5.84 -56.06
C PHE A 942 21.86 -4.69 -55.06
N GLY A 943 21.78 -5.03 -53.79
CA GLY A 943 21.78 -4.10 -52.69
C GLY A 943 23.04 -3.26 -52.60
N ASP A 944 22.84 -1.97 -52.37
CA ASP A 944 23.80 -0.98 -51.93
C ASP A 944 23.43 -0.46 -50.52
N ILE A 945 24.35 0.27 -49.91
CA ILE A 945 24.14 0.97 -48.65
C ILE A 945 24.76 2.36 -48.69
N PHE A 946 24.00 3.38 -48.29
CA PHE A 946 24.52 4.71 -47.99
C PHE A 946 24.94 4.76 -46.52
N LEU A 947 26.24 4.99 -46.27
CA LEU A 947 26.78 5.15 -44.91
C LEU A 947 27.99 6.08 -44.86
N PRO A 948 28.21 6.80 -43.75
CA PRO A 948 29.38 7.66 -43.58
C PRO A 948 30.63 6.84 -43.23
N ILE A 949 31.70 7.04 -44.00
CA ILE A 949 33.01 6.39 -43.84
C ILE A 949 34.11 7.39 -43.50
N THR A 950 35.20 6.88 -42.92
CA THR A 950 36.44 7.62 -42.71
C THR A 950 37.65 6.88 -43.28
N ASN A 951 38.56 7.62 -43.90
CA ASN A 951 39.78 7.08 -44.49
C ASN A 951 40.93 8.07 -44.24
N ASN A 952 41.90 7.68 -43.42
CA ASN A 952 43.04 8.55 -43.03
C ASN A 952 42.62 9.96 -42.53
N PHE A 953 41.59 10.01 -41.67
CA PHE A 953 40.94 11.23 -41.14
C PHE A 953 40.07 12.03 -42.13
N ASP A 954 40.12 11.76 -43.44
CA ASP A 954 39.16 12.32 -44.38
C ASP A 954 37.80 11.61 -44.19
N LYS A 955 36.73 12.39 -44.02
CA LYS A 955 35.36 11.87 -43.82
C LYS A 955 34.52 12.07 -45.07
N SER A 956 33.71 11.08 -45.43
CA SER A 956 32.83 11.12 -46.60
C SER A 956 31.57 10.28 -46.43
N LEU A 957 30.47 10.65 -47.07
CA LEU A 957 29.32 9.77 -47.24
C LEU A 957 29.57 8.90 -48.49
N ALA A 958 29.40 7.59 -48.37
CA ALA A 958 29.69 6.63 -49.43
C ALA A 958 28.49 5.76 -49.77
N ALA A 959 28.43 5.34 -51.03
CA ALA A 959 27.58 4.26 -51.51
C ALA A 959 28.46 3.03 -51.71
N ILE A 960 28.10 1.93 -51.05
CA ILE A 960 28.88 0.69 -51.04
C ILE A 960 27.99 -0.45 -51.50
N GLN A 961 28.45 -1.22 -52.48
CA GLN A 961 27.75 -2.42 -52.91
C GLN A 961 27.85 -3.51 -51.83
N LEU A 962 26.72 -4.02 -51.36
CA LEU A 962 26.70 -5.02 -50.29
C LEU A 962 27.31 -6.36 -50.74
N SER A 963 27.11 -6.75 -52.01
CA SER A 963 27.57 -8.03 -52.57
C SER A 963 29.09 -8.24 -52.60
N ASN A 964 29.88 -7.16 -52.51
CA ASN A 964 31.35 -7.22 -52.61
C ASN A 964 32.10 -6.16 -51.78
N SER A 965 31.39 -5.32 -51.04
CA SER A 965 31.90 -4.21 -50.21
C SER A 965 32.73 -3.16 -50.98
N VAL A 966 32.50 -2.98 -52.29
CA VAL A 966 33.17 -1.95 -53.09
C VAL A 966 32.44 -0.62 -52.96
N VAL A 967 33.17 0.44 -52.58
CA VAL A 967 32.70 1.82 -52.66
C VAL A 967 32.51 2.20 -54.13
N GLN A 968 31.26 2.38 -54.55
CA GLN A 968 30.90 2.79 -55.91
C GLN A 968 31.15 4.29 -56.11
N TRP A 969 30.75 5.11 -55.13
CA TRP A 969 31.01 6.55 -55.10
C TRP A 969 31.04 7.08 -53.65
N GLN A 970 31.66 8.24 -53.45
CA GLN A 970 31.70 8.92 -52.16
C GLN A 970 31.78 10.45 -52.33
N THR A 971 31.15 11.19 -51.42
CA THR A 971 31.23 12.66 -51.35
C THR A 971 31.92 13.11 -50.05
N PRO A 972 33.03 13.86 -50.11
CA PRO A 972 33.78 14.29 -48.92
C PRO A 972 33.09 15.44 -48.20
N PHE A 973 33.20 15.47 -46.87
CA PHE A 973 32.70 16.57 -46.04
C PHE A 973 33.77 17.07 -45.05
N ASP A 974 33.57 18.30 -44.53
CA ASP A 974 34.54 18.96 -43.65
C ASP A 974 34.72 18.18 -42.34
N VAL A 975 35.92 18.18 -41.75
CA VAL A 975 36.25 17.52 -40.47
C VAL A 975 35.38 17.99 -39.29
N THR A 976 34.73 19.16 -39.40
CA THR A 976 33.78 19.71 -38.43
C THR A 976 32.32 19.27 -38.63
N SER A 977 32.04 18.49 -39.68
CA SER A 977 30.71 17.95 -39.98
C SER A 977 30.31 16.88 -38.96
N LYS A 978 29.02 16.85 -38.59
CA LYS A 978 28.41 15.78 -37.79
C LYS A 978 27.23 15.25 -38.59
N ILE A 979 27.39 14.06 -39.17
CA ILE A 979 26.35 13.41 -39.95
C ILE A 979 25.30 12.81 -39.00
N GLY A 980 24.05 13.21 -39.17
CA GLY A 980 22.89 12.65 -38.47
C GLY A 980 22.22 11.54 -39.28
N LEU A 981 20.90 11.56 -39.34
CA LEU A 981 20.10 10.65 -40.17
C LEU A 981 20.51 10.67 -41.64
N VAL A 982 20.42 9.50 -42.29
CA VAL A 982 20.56 9.28 -43.73
C VAL A 982 19.30 8.56 -44.24
N ARG A 983 18.66 9.09 -45.29
CA ARG A 983 17.57 8.42 -46.03
C ARG A 983 17.92 8.34 -47.53
N ALA A 984 17.28 7.42 -48.25
CA ALA A 984 17.36 7.26 -49.70
C ALA A 984 16.00 7.56 -50.33
N TYR A 985 15.96 8.30 -51.44
CA TYR A 985 14.73 8.64 -52.17
C TYR A 985 15.06 9.26 -53.54
N ASP A 986 14.39 8.89 -54.62
CA ASP A 986 14.48 9.58 -55.93
C ASP A 986 13.90 11.01 -55.83
N VAL A 987 14.75 12.01 -55.52
CA VAL A 987 14.32 13.40 -55.31
C VAL A 987 14.14 14.11 -56.64
N ASN A 988 14.90 13.76 -57.68
CA ASN A 988 14.88 14.44 -58.97
C ASN A 988 13.90 13.84 -60.01
N ALA A 989 13.32 12.67 -59.73
CA ALA A 989 12.48 11.84 -60.60
C ALA A 989 13.23 11.29 -61.84
N ASP A 990 14.50 10.90 -61.68
CA ASP A 990 15.32 10.27 -62.73
C ASP A 990 15.27 8.73 -62.74
N GLY A 991 14.65 8.13 -61.71
CA GLY A 991 14.49 6.69 -61.51
C GLY A 991 15.54 6.04 -60.62
N PHE A 992 16.48 6.80 -60.05
CA PHE A 992 17.52 6.32 -59.14
C PHE A 992 17.41 7.04 -57.78
N ASP A 993 17.66 6.33 -56.68
CA ASP A 993 17.60 6.94 -55.35
C ASP A 993 18.74 7.94 -55.12
N ASP A 994 18.37 9.17 -54.75
CA ASP A 994 19.28 10.17 -54.20
C ASP A 994 19.52 9.91 -52.70
N SER A 995 20.65 10.39 -52.18
CA SER A 995 20.90 10.39 -50.73
C SER A 995 20.51 11.73 -50.11
N LEU A 996 19.78 11.66 -49.00
CA LEU A 996 19.44 12.80 -48.14
C LEU A 996 20.08 12.57 -46.77
N TYR A 997 20.78 13.57 -46.23
CA TYR A 997 21.37 13.44 -44.89
C TYR A 997 21.48 14.75 -44.11
N ILE A 998 21.37 14.62 -42.79
CA ILE A 998 21.62 15.72 -41.85
C ILE A 998 23.14 15.94 -41.74
N ASN A 999 23.58 17.19 -41.85
CA ASN A 999 24.89 17.66 -41.40
C ASN A 999 24.72 18.87 -40.50
N ARG A 1000 24.61 18.64 -39.18
CA ARG A 1000 24.36 19.70 -38.18
C ARG A 1000 23.09 20.49 -38.50
N SER A 1001 23.19 21.80 -38.74
CA SER A 1001 22.09 22.70 -39.10
C SER A 1001 21.77 22.70 -40.61
N LYS A 1002 22.05 21.60 -41.32
CA LYS A 1002 21.81 21.46 -42.74
C LYS A 1002 21.20 20.12 -43.13
N LEU A 1003 20.38 20.15 -44.17
CA LEU A 1003 19.97 18.99 -44.94
C LEU A 1003 20.66 19.05 -46.32
N GLU A 1004 21.51 18.07 -46.59
CA GLU A 1004 22.26 17.93 -47.85
C GLU A 1004 21.58 16.84 -48.70
N ILE A 1005 21.37 17.10 -50.00
CA ILE A 1005 20.75 16.17 -50.95
C ILE A 1005 21.68 15.99 -52.15
N ILE A 1006 22.10 14.74 -52.38
CA ILE A 1006 23.16 14.39 -53.32
C ILE A 1006 22.68 13.29 -54.26
N ASN A 1007 22.79 13.54 -55.57
CA ASN A 1007 22.59 12.52 -56.61
C ASN A 1007 23.92 11.78 -56.85
N PHE A 1008 23.91 10.47 -56.57
CA PHE A 1008 25.10 9.62 -56.64
C PHE A 1008 25.44 9.20 -58.09
N ILE A 1009 24.46 9.19 -59.00
CA ILE A 1009 24.61 8.80 -60.41
C ILE A 1009 25.23 9.94 -61.24
N GLU A 1010 24.67 11.14 -61.16
CA GLU A 1010 25.18 12.37 -61.76
C GLU A 1010 26.37 12.98 -60.99
N GLN A 1011 26.64 12.48 -59.78
CA GLN A 1011 27.73 12.93 -58.88
C GLN A 1011 27.61 14.42 -58.53
N SER A 1012 26.40 14.87 -58.21
CA SER A 1012 26.06 16.29 -58.05
C SER A 1012 25.19 16.59 -56.81
N THR A 1013 25.31 17.80 -56.28
CA THR A 1013 24.45 18.28 -55.18
C THR A 1013 23.15 18.83 -55.77
N LEU A 1014 22.02 18.21 -55.42
CA LEU A 1014 20.69 18.70 -55.80
C LEU A 1014 20.23 19.85 -54.90
N ALA A 1015 20.49 19.75 -53.59
CA ALA A 1015 20.18 20.81 -52.63
C ALA A 1015 21.14 20.79 -51.42
N SER A 1016 21.33 21.97 -50.81
CA SER A 1016 22.02 22.20 -49.53
C SER A 1016 21.18 23.20 -48.75
N ILE A 1017 20.23 22.71 -47.96
CA ILE A 1017 19.28 23.53 -47.19
C ILE A 1017 19.90 23.83 -45.83
N SER A 1018 19.79 25.07 -45.34
CA SER A 1018 20.41 25.50 -44.07
C SER A 1018 19.38 26.13 -43.15
N PHE A 1019 19.40 25.69 -41.90
CA PHE A 1019 18.51 26.08 -40.81
C PHE A 1019 19.29 26.87 -39.75
N ASP A 1020 18.60 27.53 -38.81
CA ASP A 1020 19.21 28.35 -37.75
C ASP A 1020 19.70 27.54 -36.54
N GLU A 1021 19.25 26.29 -36.40
CA GLU A 1021 19.57 25.35 -35.32
C GLU A 1021 19.94 23.96 -35.88
N ASP A 1022 20.55 23.08 -35.06
CA ASP A 1022 20.91 21.72 -35.48
C ASP A 1022 19.65 20.86 -35.71
N LEU A 1023 19.62 20.05 -36.79
CA LEU A 1023 18.46 19.21 -37.14
C LEU A 1023 18.38 17.95 -36.26
N LEU A 1024 17.14 17.53 -35.99
CA LEU A 1024 16.81 16.35 -35.19
C LEU A 1024 16.40 15.17 -36.10
N ASP A 1025 15.36 15.37 -36.92
CA ASP A 1025 14.82 14.35 -37.85
C ASP A 1025 14.31 15.04 -39.14
N PHE A 1026 14.18 14.27 -40.22
CA PHE A 1026 13.50 14.69 -41.44
C PHE A 1026 12.84 13.50 -42.14
N THR A 1027 11.75 13.75 -42.87
CA THR A 1027 11.10 12.77 -43.74
C THR A 1027 10.63 13.43 -45.04
N ILE A 1028 10.45 12.62 -46.09
CA ILE A 1028 10.17 13.07 -47.45
C ILE A 1028 9.07 12.21 -48.10
N PHE A 1029 8.11 12.86 -48.74
CA PHE A 1029 6.91 12.23 -49.31
C PHE A 1029 6.23 13.14 -50.33
N GLU A 1030 5.21 12.64 -51.04
CA GLU A 1030 4.45 13.44 -52.00
C GLU A 1030 3.10 13.92 -51.43
N VAL A 1031 2.74 15.16 -51.76
CA VAL A 1031 1.45 15.79 -51.46
C VAL A 1031 0.89 16.34 -52.76
N ASP A 1032 -0.26 15.86 -53.24
CA ASP A 1032 -0.81 16.21 -54.57
C ASP A 1032 0.21 16.04 -55.73
N GLY A 1033 1.07 15.01 -55.68
CA GLY A 1033 2.16 14.81 -56.64
C GLY A 1033 3.24 15.91 -56.60
N THR A 1034 3.37 16.58 -55.45
CA THR A 1034 4.46 17.51 -55.14
C THR A 1034 5.34 16.90 -54.05
N LEU A 1035 6.62 16.71 -54.36
CA LEU A 1035 7.61 16.31 -53.36
C LEU A 1035 7.76 17.35 -52.24
N THR A 1036 7.60 16.89 -51.00
CA THR A 1036 7.51 17.69 -49.78
C THR A 1036 8.44 17.12 -48.72
N LEU A 1037 9.16 18.00 -48.03
CA LEU A 1037 10.06 17.69 -46.91
C LEU A 1037 9.45 18.21 -45.62
N LEU A 1038 9.44 17.37 -44.59
CA LEU A 1038 9.30 17.78 -43.20
C LEU A 1038 10.66 17.74 -42.54
N VAL A 1039 10.99 18.78 -41.78
CA VAL A 1039 12.27 18.90 -41.07
C VAL A 1039 12.02 19.39 -39.65
N ALA A 1040 12.47 18.61 -38.66
CA ALA A 1040 12.48 18.99 -37.26
C ALA A 1040 13.88 19.49 -36.86
N TYR A 1041 13.95 20.66 -36.20
CA TYR A 1041 15.20 21.31 -35.82
C TYR A 1041 14.98 22.26 -34.65
N GLY A 1042 15.78 22.11 -33.58
CA GLY A 1042 15.52 22.79 -32.31
C GLY A 1042 14.06 22.59 -31.86
N GLU A 1043 13.41 23.67 -31.45
CA GLU A 1043 11.99 23.69 -31.00
C GLU A 1043 10.99 23.86 -32.17
N LYS A 1044 11.34 23.50 -33.41
CA LYS A 1044 10.56 23.82 -34.63
C LYS A 1044 10.36 22.62 -35.56
N LEU A 1045 9.21 22.61 -36.23
CA LEU A 1045 8.88 21.72 -37.35
C LEU A 1045 8.52 22.56 -38.59
N ALA A 1046 9.22 22.32 -39.71
CA ALA A 1046 9.02 23.05 -40.97
C ALA A 1046 8.56 22.15 -42.12
N VAL A 1047 7.71 22.72 -42.99
CA VAL A 1047 7.24 22.15 -44.25
C VAL A 1047 7.92 22.86 -45.41
N LEU A 1048 8.68 22.12 -46.23
CA LEU A 1048 9.36 22.62 -47.42
C LEU A 1048 8.82 21.93 -48.67
N LYS A 1049 8.45 22.73 -49.69
CA LYS A 1049 7.95 22.24 -50.99
C LYS A 1049 9.05 22.28 -52.04
N ARG A 1050 9.17 21.23 -52.86
CA ARG A 1050 9.99 21.27 -54.08
C ARG A 1050 9.22 21.92 -55.24
N ALA A 1051 9.79 22.96 -55.85
CA ALA A 1051 9.26 23.63 -57.04
C ALA A 1051 10.41 24.14 -57.92
N ASP A 1052 10.29 24.00 -59.24
CA ASP A 1052 11.33 24.38 -60.23
C ASP A 1052 12.74 23.83 -59.89
N GLY A 1053 12.81 22.66 -59.25
CA GLY A 1053 14.06 22.00 -58.83
C GLY A 1053 14.67 22.52 -57.52
N GLN A 1054 14.03 23.45 -56.82
CA GLN A 1054 14.50 23.99 -55.54
C GLN A 1054 13.48 23.71 -54.42
N PHE A 1055 13.95 23.59 -53.18
CA PHE A 1055 13.08 23.56 -52.01
C PHE A 1055 12.86 24.96 -51.45
N SER A 1056 11.61 25.28 -51.11
CA SER A 1056 11.22 26.51 -50.43
C SER A 1056 10.37 26.19 -49.20
N GLU A 1057 10.73 26.77 -48.05
CA GLU A 1057 9.93 26.78 -46.83
C GLU A 1057 8.56 27.43 -47.09
N LEU A 1058 7.49 26.76 -46.63
CA LEU A 1058 6.11 27.21 -46.74
C LEU A 1058 5.47 27.49 -45.38
N SER A 1059 5.76 26.63 -44.40
CA SER A 1059 5.23 26.74 -43.04
C SER A 1059 6.29 26.31 -42.03
N VAL A 1060 6.27 26.92 -40.85
CA VAL A 1060 7.07 26.57 -39.67
C VAL A 1060 6.19 26.76 -38.45
N ILE A 1061 6.17 25.78 -37.56
CA ILE A 1061 5.51 25.85 -36.25
C ILE A 1061 6.54 25.68 -35.14
N GLU A 1062 6.28 26.30 -33.98
CA GLU A 1062 7.05 26.10 -32.76
C GLU A 1062 6.56 24.80 -32.10
N GLN A 1063 7.12 23.67 -32.53
CA GLN A 1063 6.89 22.33 -32.01
C GLN A 1063 8.22 21.58 -32.09
N HIS A 1064 8.73 21.11 -30.95
CA HIS A 1064 9.86 20.20 -30.89
C HIS A 1064 9.40 18.79 -31.33
N CYS A 1065 10.15 18.14 -32.20
CA CYS A 1065 9.92 16.75 -32.58
C CYS A 1065 11.24 16.01 -32.59
N ALA A 1066 11.43 15.09 -31.65
CA ALA A 1066 12.61 14.23 -31.62
C ALA A 1066 12.57 13.18 -32.72
N ARG A 1067 11.36 12.73 -33.09
CA ARG A 1067 11.09 11.82 -34.22
C ARG A 1067 9.83 12.22 -34.97
N ILE A 1068 9.88 12.08 -36.30
CA ILE A 1068 8.73 12.30 -37.19
C ILE A 1068 8.58 11.16 -38.19
N GLU A 1069 7.34 10.72 -38.43
CA GLU A 1069 6.99 9.84 -39.54
C GLU A 1069 5.64 10.28 -40.15
N VAL A 1070 5.30 9.74 -41.31
CA VAL A 1070 4.09 10.08 -42.08
C VAL A 1070 3.25 8.81 -42.25
N PHE A 1071 1.95 8.90 -42.02
CA PHE A 1071 1.03 7.76 -41.97
C PHE A 1071 -0.41 8.18 -42.25
N ASN A 1072 -1.29 7.21 -42.51
CA ASN A 1072 -2.72 7.46 -42.59
C ASN A 1072 -3.37 7.24 -41.22
N TYR A 1073 -3.70 8.35 -40.53
CA TYR A 1073 -4.28 8.34 -39.18
C TYR A 1073 -5.76 7.95 -39.18
N ASP A 1074 -6.51 8.23 -40.25
CA ASP A 1074 -7.95 7.97 -40.33
C ASP A 1074 -8.41 7.15 -41.56
N ILE A 1075 -9.60 7.42 -42.11
CA ILE A 1075 -10.25 6.64 -43.16
C ILE A 1075 -10.15 7.27 -44.55
N ASP A 1076 -9.69 8.52 -44.66
CA ASP A 1076 -9.42 9.10 -45.97
C ASP A 1076 -8.05 8.69 -46.52
N ALA A 1077 -7.53 9.41 -47.51
CA ALA A 1077 -6.32 9.04 -48.23
C ALA A 1077 -5.26 10.15 -48.24
N GLU A 1078 -5.52 11.23 -47.50
CA GLU A 1078 -4.54 12.22 -47.14
C GLU A 1078 -3.62 11.61 -46.05
N LEU A 1079 -2.50 12.26 -45.76
CA LEU A 1079 -1.45 11.68 -44.91
C LEU A 1079 -1.09 12.63 -43.78
N GLU A 1080 -1.29 12.16 -42.56
CA GLU A 1080 -0.97 12.84 -41.32
C GLU A 1080 0.48 12.59 -40.91
N ILE A 1081 0.92 13.41 -39.97
CA ILE A 1081 2.29 13.46 -39.48
C ILE A 1081 2.25 13.15 -38.00
N VAL A 1082 2.95 12.09 -37.60
CA VAL A 1082 3.19 11.78 -36.19
C VAL A 1082 4.50 12.42 -35.76
N CYS A 1083 4.45 13.19 -34.68
CA CYS A 1083 5.58 13.82 -34.00
C CYS A 1083 5.69 13.24 -32.59
N LEU A 1084 6.84 12.64 -32.26
CA LEU A 1084 7.21 12.29 -30.90
C LEU A 1084 7.91 13.49 -30.26
N ASP A 1085 7.26 14.10 -29.28
CA ASP A 1085 7.74 15.25 -28.54
C ASP A 1085 8.21 14.83 -27.14
N TYR A 1086 9.46 15.16 -26.81
CA TYR A 1086 9.99 15.12 -25.46
C TYR A 1086 11.07 16.18 -25.32
N THR A 1087 11.13 16.91 -24.21
CA THR A 1087 12.26 17.86 -24.01
C THR A 1087 13.47 17.12 -23.45
N GLU A 1088 14.69 17.43 -23.89
CA GLU A 1088 15.94 16.84 -23.34
C GLU A 1088 16.25 17.24 -21.87
N ARG A 1089 15.29 17.79 -21.14
CA ARG A 1089 15.48 18.12 -19.71
C ARG A 1089 15.35 16.87 -18.87
N ASN A 1090 16.40 16.59 -18.09
CA ASN A 1090 16.50 15.44 -17.17
C ASN A 1090 15.52 15.48 -15.97
N ASP A 1091 14.45 16.27 -16.06
CA ASP A 1091 13.42 16.36 -15.04
C ASP A 1091 12.32 15.35 -15.42
N PHE A 1092 12.25 14.22 -14.69
CA PHE A 1092 11.26 13.13 -14.87
C PHE A 1092 9.80 13.57 -14.60
N GLU A 1093 9.49 14.86 -14.62
CA GLU A 1093 8.19 15.45 -14.26
C GLU A 1093 7.27 15.69 -15.48
N ASP A 1094 7.83 15.84 -16.69
CA ASP A 1094 7.05 16.05 -17.93
C ASP A 1094 6.99 14.75 -18.77
N PRO A 1095 5.80 14.15 -18.99
CA PRO A 1095 5.66 12.94 -19.81
C PRO A 1095 5.90 13.23 -21.30
N GLN A 1096 6.44 12.26 -22.04
CA GLN A 1096 6.54 12.35 -23.49
C GLN A 1096 5.15 12.46 -24.13
N GLN A 1097 5.07 13.13 -25.28
CA GLN A 1097 3.82 13.35 -25.99
C GLN A 1097 3.89 12.86 -27.44
N LEU A 1098 2.78 12.27 -27.90
CA LEU A 1098 2.51 11.99 -29.30
C LEU A 1098 1.62 13.11 -29.84
N VAL A 1099 2.06 13.79 -30.90
CA VAL A 1099 1.32 14.89 -31.54
C VAL A 1099 1.06 14.53 -33.00
N ILE A 1100 -0.21 14.54 -33.40
CA ILE A 1100 -0.66 14.25 -34.77
C ILE A 1100 -1.05 15.55 -35.47
N TYR A 1101 -0.49 15.77 -36.65
CA TYR A 1101 -0.80 16.91 -37.52
C TYR A 1101 -1.41 16.47 -38.85
N ASP A 1102 -2.51 17.13 -39.21
CA ASP A 1102 -3.08 17.18 -40.57
C ASP A 1102 -2.36 18.29 -41.37
N MET A 1103 -2.31 18.18 -42.70
CA MET A 1103 -1.61 19.08 -43.60
C MET A 1103 -2.51 19.69 -44.69
N ASP A 1104 -3.41 20.59 -44.29
CA ASP A 1104 -4.17 21.44 -45.21
C ASP A 1104 -3.24 22.44 -45.94
N ASN A 1105 -3.10 22.28 -47.27
CA ASN A 1105 -2.43 23.21 -48.16
C ASN A 1105 -1.00 23.61 -47.68
N PHE A 1106 -0.20 22.60 -47.30
CA PHE A 1106 1.18 22.74 -46.78
C PHE A 1106 1.29 23.51 -45.45
N SER A 1107 0.21 23.60 -44.67
CA SER A 1107 0.20 24.10 -43.30
C SER A 1107 -0.21 23.00 -42.34
N LEU A 1108 0.53 22.86 -41.24
CA LEU A 1108 0.23 21.88 -40.20
C LEU A 1108 -0.90 22.36 -39.29
N GLN A 1109 -1.85 21.48 -38.98
CA GLN A 1109 -2.92 21.69 -38.00
C GLN A 1109 -2.93 20.53 -36.99
N GLU A 1110 -2.84 20.83 -35.69
CA GLU A 1110 -2.84 19.80 -34.65
C GLU A 1110 -4.23 19.14 -34.57
N VAL A 1111 -4.28 17.83 -34.86
CA VAL A 1111 -5.48 16.98 -34.79
C VAL A 1111 -5.63 16.41 -33.39
N LYS A 1112 -4.53 15.91 -32.83
CA LYS A 1112 -4.51 15.16 -31.58
C LYS A 1112 -3.18 15.33 -30.87
N ARG A 1113 -3.25 15.42 -29.54
CA ARG A 1113 -2.14 15.28 -28.60
C ARG A 1113 -2.50 14.23 -27.57
N SER A 1114 -1.56 13.36 -27.25
CA SER A 1114 -1.66 12.29 -26.26
C SER A 1114 -0.39 12.26 -25.42
N GLU A 1115 -0.51 12.02 -24.12
CA GLU A 1115 0.63 11.69 -23.25
C GLU A 1115 0.93 10.19 -23.37
N LEU A 1116 2.21 9.83 -23.36
CA LEU A 1116 2.69 8.46 -23.45
C LEU A 1116 3.01 7.92 -22.04
N SER A 1117 2.58 6.70 -21.76
CA SER A 1117 2.75 6.03 -20.46
C SER A 1117 4.14 5.38 -20.26
N SER A 1118 5.07 5.58 -21.19
CA SER A 1118 6.44 5.03 -21.12
C SER A 1118 7.40 5.82 -21.99
N LEU A 1119 8.69 5.72 -21.71
CA LEU A 1119 9.75 6.42 -22.45
C LEU A 1119 10.02 5.74 -23.80
N VAL A 1120 9.39 6.26 -24.87
CA VAL A 1120 9.57 5.84 -26.26
C VAL A 1120 10.85 6.44 -26.84
N VAL A 1121 11.63 5.60 -27.52
CA VAL A 1121 12.91 5.93 -28.16
C VAL A 1121 12.80 5.97 -29.68
N ASP A 1122 11.92 5.14 -30.26
CA ASP A 1122 11.75 5.00 -31.70
C ASP A 1122 10.29 4.67 -32.05
N ILE A 1123 9.84 5.07 -33.24
CA ILE A 1123 8.51 4.84 -33.79
C ILE A 1123 8.61 4.33 -35.23
N ALA A 1124 7.69 3.44 -35.61
CA ALA A 1124 7.47 3.03 -36.99
C ALA A 1124 5.97 2.81 -37.25
N ILE A 1125 5.58 2.89 -38.52
CA ILE A 1125 4.18 2.76 -38.93
C ILE A 1125 3.81 1.29 -39.13
N ASP A 1126 2.63 0.89 -38.67
CA ASP A 1126 2.04 -0.40 -39.03
C ASP A 1126 1.63 -0.40 -40.51
N THR A 1127 2.38 -1.14 -41.32
CA THR A 1127 2.18 -1.22 -42.77
C THR A 1127 1.29 -2.39 -43.20
N SER A 1128 0.66 -3.10 -42.25
CA SER A 1128 -0.32 -4.16 -42.55
C SER A 1128 -1.65 -3.61 -43.13
N THR A 1129 -2.01 -2.37 -42.76
CA THR A 1129 -3.15 -1.61 -43.30
C THR A 1129 -2.69 -0.40 -44.12
N SER A 1130 -3.60 0.14 -44.95
CA SER A 1130 -3.40 1.36 -45.75
C SER A 1130 -4.17 2.58 -45.25
N ASP A 1131 -5.09 2.35 -44.31
CA ASP A 1131 -5.90 3.32 -43.59
C ASP A 1131 -5.88 2.97 -42.09
N GLN A 1132 -6.20 3.95 -41.23
CA GLN A 1132 -6.27 3.84 -39.77
C GLN A 1132 -5.04 3.15 -39.16
N GLN A 1133 -3.85 3.53 -39.63
CA GLN A 1133 -2.60 2.84 -39.33
C GLN A 1133 -2.22 2.99 -37.85
N ASN A 1134 -1.84 1.86 -37.25
CA ASN A 1134 -1.31 1.80 -35.90
C ASN A 1134 0.19 2.19 -35.88
N LEU A 1135 0.74 2.32 -34.68
CA LEU A 1135 2.14 2.70 -34.45
C LEU A 1135 2.87 1.59 -33.69
N PHE A 1136 4.01 1.16 -34.23
CA PHE A 1136 4.99 0.41 -33.47
C PHE A 1136 5.86 1.38 -32.66
N LEU A 1137 5.93 1.15 -31.35
CA LEU A 1137 6.71 1.96 -30.41
C LEU A 1137 7.81 1.08 -29.81
N VAL A 1138 9.05 1.57 -29.75
CA VAL A 1138 10.09 0.95 -28.90
C VAL A 1138 10.24 1.77 -27.64
N SER A 1139 9.90 1.19 -26.49
CA SER A 1139 9.99 1.86 -25.18
C SER A 1139 11.07 1.25 -24.29
N LEU A 1140 11.66 2.07 -23.44
CA LEU A 1140 12.43 1.62 -22.27
C LEU A 1140 11.46 1.24 -21.14
N VAL A 1141 11.85 0.24 -20.34
CA VAL A 1141 11.06 -0.24 -19.20
C VAL A 1141 11.49 0.48 -17.94
N ASP A 1142 10.56 1.15 -17.26
CA ASP A 1142 10.86 1.90 -16.04
C ASP A 1142 11.46 1.02 -14.94
N SER A 1143 12.57 1.46 -14.36
CA SER A 1143 13.26 0.73 -13.30
C SER A 1143 12.77 1.16 -11.92
N PRO A 1144 12.27 0.24 -11.06
CA PRO A 1144 11.78 0.58 -9.73
C PRO A 1144 12.89 1.04 -8.76
N GLU A 1145 14.16 0.83 -9.10
CA GLU A 1145 15.32 1.08 -8.23
C GLU A 1145 16.21 2.27 -8.71
N GLY A 1146 15.80 3.01 -9.76
CA GLY A 1146 16.49 4.24 -10.20
C GLY A 1146 17.91 4.03 -10.77
N PHE A 1147 18.16 2.87 -11.41
CA PHE A 1147 19.48 2.48 -11.89
C PHE A 1147 20.01 3.27 -13.10
N PHE A 1148 21.32 3.14 -13.34
CA PHE A 1148 22.01 3.69 -14.49
C PHE A 1148 21.44 3.17 -15.82
N TYR A 1149 21.29 4.08 -16.79
CA TYR A 1149 20.70 3.84 -18.12
C TYR A 1149 21.25 2.65 -18.94
N SER A 1150 22.42 2.08 -18.60
CA SER A 1150 23.11 1.08 -19.44
C SER A 1150 22.49 -0.32 -19.49
N ASP A 1151 21.70 -0.71 -18.48
CA ASP A 1151 21.17 -2.08 -18.32
C ASP A 1151 19.63 -2.18 -18.38
N VAL A 1152 18.95 -1.06 -18.69
CA VAL A 1152 17.48 -0.99 -18.75
C VAL A 1152 16.94 -1.86 -19.90
N PRO A 1153 15.90 -2.69 -19.70
CA PRO A 1153 15.26 -3.41 -20.80
C PRO A 1153 14.56 -2.47 -21.77
N ASN A 1154 14.38 -2.92 -23.00
CA ASN A 1154 13.45 -2.30 -23.94
C ASN A 1154 12.37 -3.30 -24.38
N ARG A 1155 11.30 -2.81 -25.00
CA ARG A 1155 10.20 -3.62 -25.52
C ARG A 1155 9.61 -2.96 -26.76
N ILE A 1156 9.17 -3.77 -27.70
CA ILE A 1156 8.37 -3.32 -28.85
C ILE A 1156 6.90 -3.49 -28.48
N SER A 1157 6.10 -2.45 -28.66
CA SER A 1157 4.65 -2.49 -28.51
C SER A 1157 3.98 -2.03 -29.79
N LEU A 1158 2.85 -2.66 -30.15
CA LEU A 1158 1.90 -2.05 -31.07
C LEU A 1158 0.93 -1.19 -30.26
N ALA A 1159 0.71 0.04 -30.70
CA ALA A 1159 -0.20 0.99 -30.11
C ALA A 1159 -1.16 1.54 -31.16
N THR A 1160 -2.33 2.00 -30.72
CA THR A 1160 -3.25 2.78 -31.57
C THR A 1160 -2.55 4.04 -32.09
N SER A 1161 -3.10 4.66 -33.13
CA SER A 1161 -2.65 5.96 -33.65
C SER A 1161 -2.65 7.10 -32.60
N ALA A 1162 -3.29 6.91 -31.45
CA ALA A 1162 -3.28 7.82 -30.31
C ALA A 1162 -2.24 7.48 -29.23
N GLY A 1163 -1.40 6.46 -29.42
CA GLY A 1163 -0.36 6.03 -28.49
C GLY A 1163 -0.83 5.08 -27.36
N ILE A 1164 -2.07 4.56 -27.43
CA ILE A 1164 -2.59 3.61 -26.43
C ILE A 1164 -2.10 2.20 -26.80
N PRO A 1165 -1.41 1.45 -25.91
CA PRO A 1165 -0.97 0.09 -26.19
C PRO A 1165 -2.12 -0.85 -26.58
N ILE A 1166 -1.84 -1.72 -27.55
CA ILE A 1166 -2.68 -2.84 -28.02
C ILE A 1166 -2.05 -4.16 -27.60
N TRP A 1167 -0.75 -4.29 -27.82
CA TRP A 1167 0.07 -5.37 -27.30
C TRP A 1167 1.51 -4.92 -27.06
N THR A 1168 2.19 -5.64 -26.18
CA THR A 1168 3.57 -5.41 -25.78
C THR A 1168 4.35 -6.73 -25.87
N GLY A 1169 5.52 -6.68 -26.51
CA GLY A 1169 6.43 -7.80 -26.65
C GLY A 1169 7.31 -8.04 -25.41
N PRO A 1170 8.19 -9.06 -25.47
CA PRO A 1170 9.08 -9.43 -24.37
C PRO A 1170 10.14 -8.35 -24.09
N ASN A 1171 10.74 -8.43 -22.90
CA ASN A 1171 11.88 -7.59 -22.53
C ASN A 1171 13.11 -7.96 -23.38
N LEU A 1172 13.53 -7.05 -24.26
CA LEU A 1172 14.68 -7.19 -25.15
C LEU A 1172 15.97 -6.64 -24.49
N ILE A 1173 17.12 -7.15 -24.94
CA ILE A 1173 18.46 -6.78 -24.46
C ILE A 1173 19.00 -5.53 -25.20
N GLY A 1174 19.53 -4.59 -24.42
CA GLY A 1174 20.22 -3.37 -24.87
C GLY A 1174 19.32 -2.14 -24.96
N ILE A 1175 19.92 -0.96 -25.13
CA ILE A 1175 19.20 0.31 -25.36
C ILE A 1175 18.89 0.42 -26.86
N PRO A 1176 17.66 0.69 -27.31
CA PRO A 1176 17.35 0.91 -28.72
C PRO A 1176 18.17 2.06 -29.30
N THR A 1177 18.67 1.91 -30.52
CA THR A 1177 19.25 3.05 -31.24
C THR A 1177 18.16 3.84 -31.94
N SER A 1178 18.26 5.18 -31.98
CA SER A 1178 17.33 6.01 -32.76
C SER A 1178 17.42 5.67 -34.26
N HIS A 1179 16.26 5.52 -34.90
CA HIS A 1179 16.07 4.96 -36.25
C HIS A 1179 16.53 3.50 -36.39
N GLY A 1180 16.58 2.78 -35.28
CA GLY A 1180 16.92 1.36 -35.20
C GLY A 1180 15.73 0.45 -35.45
N LEU A 1181 14.49 0.93 -35.29
CA LEU A 1181 13.27 0.19 -35.64
C LEU A 1181 12.95 0.36 -37.13
N LYS A 1182 12.75 -0.75 -37.86
CA LYS A 1182 12.13 -0.74 -39.19
C LYS A 1182 11.10 -1.86 -39.29
N VAL A 1183 9.98 -1.58 -39.93
CA VAL A 1183 8.82 -2.48 -40.08
C VAL A 1183 8.45 -2.54 -41.56
N ARG A 1184 8.10 -3.73 -42.07
CA ARG A 1184 7.52 -3.92 -43.41
C ARG A 1184 6.47 -5.03 -43.40
N ALA A 1185 5.44 -4.89 -44.23
CA ALA A 1185 4.59 -6.01 -44.63
C ALA A 1185 5.28 -6.88 -45.70
N VAL A 1186 5.09 -8.19 -45.60
CA VAL A 1186 5.51 -9.18 -46.61
C VAL A 1186 4.27 -9.82 -47.28
N GLU A 1187 4.48 -10.79 -48.19
CA GLU A 1187 3.35 -11.52 -48.81
C GLU A 1187 2.46 -12.17 -47.73
N ASP A 1188 1.15 -12.27 -48.00
CA ASP A 1188 0.10 -12.73 -47.07
C ASP A 1188 -0.18 -11.86 -45.81
N GLN A 1189 0.30 -10.60 -45.77
CA GLN A 1189 0.10 -9.61 -44.67
C GLN A 1189 0.80 -9.94 -43.35
N ASP A 1190 1.72 -10.90 -43.32
CA ASP A 1190 2.65 -11.03 -42.21
C ASP A 1190 3.58 -9.80 -42.14
N LEU A 1191 4.12 -9.47 -40.96
CA LEU A 1191 5.00 -8.33 -40.72
C LEU A 1191 6.42 -8.82 -40.39
N GLU A 1192 7.42 -8.19 -40.99
CA GLU A 1192 8.82 -8.31 -40.53
C GLU A 1192 9.28 -7.03 -39.85
N ILE A 1193 10.00 -7.19 -38.74
CA ILE A 1193 10.62 -6.09 -37.99
C ILE A 1193 12.11 -6.35 -37.87
N ILE A 1194 12.94 -5.33 -38.14
CA ILE A 1194 14.32 -5.31 -37.64
C ILE A 1194 14.47 -4.25 -36.56
N LEU A 1195 15.17 -4.61 -35.49
CA LEU A 1195 15.51 -3.71 -34.39
C LEU A 1195 16.99 -3.81 -34.09
N SER A 1196 17.64 -2.66 -33.92
CA SER A 1196 19.01 -2.57 -33.43
C SER A 1196 19.08 -1.90 -32.06
N THR A 1197 19.90 -2.46 -31.18
CA THR A 1197 20.17 -1.91 -29.85
C THR A 1197 21.67 -1.69 -29.64
N SER A 1198 22.06 -1.20 -28.46
CA SER A 1198 23.46 -1.14 -28.05
C SER A 1198 24.15 -2.51 -27.94
N LYS A 1199 23.38 -3.60 -27.83
CA LYS A 1199 23.88 -4.97 -27.60
C LYS A 1199 23.41 -6.03 -28.61
N MET A 1200 22.34 -5.82 -29.36
CA MET A 1200 21.73 -6.85 -30.21
C MET A 1200 21.29 -6.32 -31.58
N MET A 1201 21.32 -7.21 -32.57
CA MET A 1201 20.58 -7.12 -33.84
C MET A 1201 19.43 -8.12 -33.78
N TYR A 1202 18.19 -7.67 -34.01
CA TYR A 1202 17.00 -8.53 -34.06
C TYR A 1202 16.39 -8.52 -35.46
N TRP A 1203 15.91 -9.69 -35.90
CA TRP A 1203 14.99 -9.84 -37.03
C TRP A 1203 13.79 -10.68 -36.56
N ILE A 1204 12.66 -10.01 -36.38
CA ILE A 1204 11.39 -10.59 -35.89
C ILE A 1204 10.50 -10.84 -37.12
N LYS A 1205 9.78 -11.97 -37.11
CA LYS A 1205 8.95 -12.52 -38.21
C LYS A 1205 7.76 -13.29 -37.65
#